data_AF-A0A8J2KGE3-F1
#
_entry.id   AF-A0A8J2KGE3-F1
#
_cell.length_a   1.000
_cell.length_b   1.000
_cell.length_c   1.000
_cell.angle_alpha   90.00
_cell.angle_beta   90.00
_cell.angle_gamma   90.00
#
_symmetry.space_group_name_H-M   'P 1'
#
loop_
_entity.id
_entity.type
_entity.pdbx_description
1 polymer ?
#
loop_
_entity_poly.entity_id
_entity_poly.type
_entity_poly.pdbx_seq_one_letter_code
_entity_poly.pdbx_strand_id
1 'polypeptide(L)'
;MTLKMVFVNVSTFLAILVVSTYALPKSGIQGKRTEALHPDYRVEWQADYGEQTIEFWISANTTGFVFFGITNTGDRDFDGADLVIGGVEHGSAYFQDNHGLENASIADEIQNWDVKNIKESAGKTVLNLKRKFETEGTYDANITFGTTNLLWGIGQDDDIETDQALLRGSYLVNLLDPPLPEMNLLEFEIFQLNLSIDLDPKKETLHWCQIVKRSSTKKTHITAIKPTLDSPEALKHVRNINIYRCKPSKDSVPDPNALFGPIAGKPGQDCSTSVMQDMNGNCDEDVFAWSLGGRMLAFPKNVGFPLGEDENEYFMAQFSLDNQDKLDTTFETGVVFYHTEKLRKHEAGILTMRYGTIIIPPDTKNWTVSGYCNVDCTNDLPKHGIHLFNVNLHAHASGSGMSLRHFRGDAELARIVQDDTYDFRYQENRPLHHARKVLPGDELKLECTYDTTWKHPAGVVIGGPGSHDEMCMAFIYYYPRTRLVQCQSDSNINLILRQQFDIITSDPGEQYLNPVIEEPSEWETWILSDVLNTEIDWTDAFRSTLEQEFQKKENLETSCFRNDLPIHDHHGRRHKKDRKHVHGLIEAMTLKMASVKFSIFLAILAVSTDALPKTGIQGKRTESLHPDYRVEWQADYGEKTIEFWISANTTGFVGFGISNTGDMDGADLVFGGVQDGSAYFQDYHGVKKTPVADETQNWDIKNITESDGKTVLHLKRKFETEDIYDVNITFGTTKLLWTIGKDDDPKTLEGLMGSYPVNLLDPPLPEMNLSEFETFHLNHSIVLDPNLETLYWCQVHIRSATNKTHMTAIKPTLDSPEALKHVHHINIYGCKSSKDSVPDPDALFGQLAGKPGQDCLNEGIIQDIQANCNEDVYAWSLGGRMLVFPENVGFPLGEDEHEYFVVQYHLDNNDKLDTTIETGLTIYHTEKLRQHEAGILSVGYEAPSIIIPPDTKSWTVSGYCIDECTKTLPKHGIHLFNVNLHAHASGSGMSLRHFRGDAELARIVQDDTYDFRYQENRPLHHPRKVLPGDELKLECTYDTTWKDPAGVVIGGRGSHDEMCMTFIYYYPRSSLRNCYSVADIDVILRQVFSIEAPSYAPESFDLVIESPPIWKNRTLSDFLNTQINWTDATRSILQQQFQKNRNLE
;
A
#
# COMPACT_ATOMS: atom_id res chain seq x y z
N MET A 1 83.02 31.82 13.33
CA MET A 1 82.11 32.89 12.91
C MET A 1 81.14 32.29 11.89
N THR A 2 80.05 31.68 12.33
CA THR A 2 78.69 32.25 12.56
C THR A 2 77.77 32.15 11.33
N LEU A 3 76.78 31.24 11.44
CA LEU A 3 75.33 31.45 11.20
C LEU A 3 74.92 32.06 9.83
N LYS A 4 74.13 31.44 8.95
CA LYS A 4 73.04 30.46 9.07
C LYS A 4 73.04 29.54 7.84
N MET A 5 73.23 28.25 8.03
CA MET A 5 72.83 27.17 7.13
C MET A 5 72.61 25.97 8.03
N VAL A 6 71.40 25.43 8.06
CA VAL A 6 70.97 24.06 8.40
C VAL A 6 69.45 24.12 8.57
N PHE A 7 68.78 23.35 7.72
CA PHE A 7 67.38 22.88 7.67
C PHE A 7 66.72 23.11 6.29
N VAL A 8 67.24 22.37 5.31
CA VAL A 8 66.53 21.97 4.09
C VAL A 8 66.77 20.46 3.95
N ASN A 9 65.72 19.71 3.61
CA ASN A 9 65.62 18.26 3.38
C ASN A 9 65.48 17.35 4.61
N VAL A 10 64.24 17.23 5.13
CA VAL A 10 63.46 15.96 5.22
C VAL A 10 61.98 16.36 5.39
N SER A 11 61.27 16.68 4.30
CA SER A 11 59.79 16.86 4.30
C SER A 11 59.25 16.71 2.87
N THR A 12 59.60 15.60 2.24
CA THR A 12 59.02 15.16 0.97
C THR A 12 58.88 13.65 1.11
N PHE A 13 57.67 13.12 0.92
CA PHE A 13 57.18 11.78 1.32
C PHE A 13 56.64 11.67 2.77
N LEU A 14 55.56 12.38 3.06
CA LEU A 14 54.41 11.85 3.85
C LEU A 14 53.21 12.82 3.76
N ALA A 15 52.72 13.08 2.55
CA ALA A 15 51.34 13.52 2.40
C ALA A 15 50.52 12.25 2.14
N ILE A 16 50.16 11.57 3.23
CA ILE A 16 49.13 10.53 3.17
C ILE A 16 47.87 11.28 2.75
N LEU A 17 47.39 11.00 1.54
CA LEU A 17 46.01 11.20 1.13
C LEU A 17 45.15 10.42 2.12
N VAL A 18 44.79 11.04 3.25
CA VAL A 18 43.67 10.57 4.05
C VAL A 18 42.43 11.07 3.32
N VAL A 19 42.03 10.31 2.28
CA VAL A 19 40.66 10.40 1.80
C VAL A 19 39.81 9.96 2.98
N SER A 20 39.15 10.91 3.65
CA SER A 20 38.12 10.63 4.65
C SER A 20 36.94 10.01 3.90
N THR A 21 37.01 8.70 3.66
CA THR A 21 35.92 7.90 3.11
C THR A 21 34.75 7.91 4.09
N TYR A 22 33.52 7.77 3.59
CA TYR A 22 32.39 7.43 4.44
C TYR A 22 32.72 6.12 5.16
N ALA A 23 33.14 6.21 6.42
CA ALA A 23 33.52 5.02 7.17
C ALA A 23 32.25 4.20 7.41
N LEU A 24 32.23 2.97 6.87
CA LEU A 24 31.28 1.93 7.26
C LEU A 24 31.13 1.96 8.79
N PRO A 25 29.90 1.77 9.33
CA PRO A 25 29.75 1.53 10.75
C PRO A 25 30.80 0.51 11.20
N LYS A 26 31.63 0.84 12.20
CA LYS A 26 32.76 -0.04 12.59
C LYS A 26 32.32 -1.44 13.08
N SER A 27 31.02 -1.62 13.29
CA SER A 27 30.37 -2.83 13.76
C SER A 27 28.85 -2.68 13.60
N GLY A 28 28.13 -3.78 13.41
CA GLY A 28 26.68 -3.81 13.42
C GLY A 28 26.11 -4.57 12.23
N ILE A 29 24.96 -5.18 12.43
CA ILE A 29 24.23 -5.91 11.39
C ILE A 29 23.03 -5.04 11.00
N GLN A 30 22.89 -4.80 9.69
CA GLN A 30 21.72 -4.13 9.11
C GLN A 30 20.45 -4.94 9.44
N GLY A 31 19.29 -4.30 9.56
CA GLY A 31 18.03 -5.06 9.53
C GLY A 31 17.82 -5.64 8.14
N LYS A 32 17.13 -6.79 8.04
CA LYS A 32 16.87 -7.41 6.75
C LYS A 32 16.04 -6.49 5.83
N ARG A 33 16.34 -6.51 4.54
CA ARG A 33 15.59 -5.82 3.48
C ARG A 33 15.09 -6.85 2.49
N THR A 34 13.86 -6.69 2.02
CA THR A 34 13.21 -7.64 1.11
C THR A 34 12.63 -6.91 -0.09
N GLU A 35 12.85 -7.45 -1.29
CA GLU A 35 12.31 -6.95 -2.55
C GLU A 35 11.69 -8.07 -3.38
N ALA A 36 10.56 -7.75 -4.00
CA ALA A 36 10.00 -8.56 -5.08
C ALA A 36 10.47 -7.98 -6.41
N LEU A 37 11.48 -8.61 -7.02
CA LEU A 37 12.04 -8.16 -8.31
C LEU A 37 11.09 -8.52 -9.47
N HIS A 38 10.29 -9.57 -9.27
CA HIS A 38 9.23 -10.05 -10.16
C HIS A 38 8.16 -10.78 -9.31
N PRO A 39 6.89 -10.93 -9.76
CA PRO A 39 5.90 -11.77 -9.08
C PRO A 39 6.42 -13.16 -8.67
N ASP A 40 7.31 -13.72 -9.48
CA ASP A 40 7.93 -15.04 -9.28
C ASP A 40 9.36 -14.99 -8.73
N TYR A 41 9.91 -13.83 -8.38
CA TYR A 41 11.29 -13.69 -7.92
C TYR A 41 11.40 -12.70 -6.75
N ARG A 42 11.89 -13.19 -5.61
CA ARG A 42 12.11 -12.39 -4.41
C ARG A 42 13.55 -12.52 -3.94
N VAL A 43 14.09 -11.41 -3.46
CA VAL A 43 15.40 -11.36 -2.81
C VAL A 43 15.26 -10.66 -1.46
N GLU A 44 15.86 -11.23 -0.44
CA GLU A 44 16.08 -10.62 0.86
C GLU A 44 17.59 -10.49 1.08
N TRP A 45 18.06 -9.42 1.73
CA TRP A 45 19.47 -9.29 2.09
C TRP A 45 19.71 -8.62 3.43
N GLN A 46 20.93 -8.81 3.94
CA GLN A 46 21.40 -8.24 5.18
C GLN A 46 22.91 -8.03 5.14
N ALA A 47 23.36 -6.79 5.36
CA ALA A 47 24.78 -6.46 5.47
C ALA A 47 25.28 -6.53 6.92
N ASP A 48 26.46 -7.11 7.12
CA ASP A 48 27.26 -7.05 8.35
C ASP A 48 28.45 -6.11 8.12
N TYR A 49 28.42 -4.93 8.74
CA TYR A 49 29.46 -3.92 8.60
C TYR A 49 30.74 -4.26 9.36
N GLY A 50 30.67 -5.12 10.38
CA GLY A 50 31.82 -5.56 11.17
C GLY A 50 32.66 -6.60 10.42
N GLU A 51 31.98 -7.57 9.81
CA GLU A 51 32.62 -8.60 8.98
C GLU A 51 32.84 -8.15 7.52
N GLN A 52 32.24 -7.01 7.12
CA GLN A 52 32.21 -6.51 5.74
C GLN A 52 31.67 -7.54 4.75
N THR A 53 30.55 -8.16 5.13
CA THR A 53 29.87 -9.18 4.32
C THR A 53 28.40 -8.86 4.14
N ILE A 54 27.80 -9.35 3.07
CA ILE A 54 26.36 -9.33 2.83
C ILE A 54 25.86 -10.76 2.63
N GLU A 55 24.67 -11.04 3.15
CA GLU A 55 23.96 -12.29 2.92
C GLU A 55 22.71 -12.00 2.09
N PHE A 56 22.43 -12.87 1.12
CA PHE A 56 21.27 -12.84 0.24
C PHE A 56 20.47 -14.14 0.38
N TRP A 57 19.15 -14.01 0.48
CA TRP A 57 18.19 -15.10 0.45
C TRP A 57 17.28 -14.89 -0.76
N ILE A 58 17.44 -15.73 -1.77
CA ILE A 58 16.75 -15.63 -3.04
C ILE A 58 15.74 -16.75 -3.13
N SER A 59 14.52 -16.43 -3.55
CA SER A 59 13.45 -17.40 -3.79
C SER A 59 12.80 -17.11 -5.12
N ALA A 60 12.84 -18.08 -6.04
CA ALA A 60 12.21 -17.98 -7.35
C ALA A 60 11.22 -19.13 -7.58
N ASN A 61 10.08 -18.85 -8.21
CA ASN A 61 9.03 -19.82 -8.54
C ASN A 61 9.40 -20.61 -9.81
N THR A 62 10.44 -21.45 -9.68
CA THR A 62 10.95 -22.33 -10.73
C THR A 62 11.51 -23.61 -10.13
N THR A 63 11.51 -24.68 -10.93
CA THR A 63 12.24 -25.93 -10.68
C THR A 63 13.52 -26.04 -11.52
N GLY A 64 13.83 -25.01 -12.34
CA GLY A 64 15.08 -24.92 -13.10
C GLY A 64 16.13 -24.09 -12.35
N PHE A 65 16.97 -23.37 -13.09
CA PHE A 65 18.01 -22.53 -12.48
C PHE A 65 17.53 -21.13 -12.11
N VAL A 66 18.19 -20.58 -11.10
CA VAL A 66 18.10 -19.19 -10.67
C VAL A 66 19.38 -18.46 -11.05
N PHE A 67 19.20 -17.34 -11.73
CA PHE A 67 20.26 -16.39 -12.04
C PHE A 67 20.15 -15.20 -11.06
N PHE A 68 21.27 -14.80 -10.47
CA PHE A 68 21.36 -13.61 -9.62
C PHE A 68 22.69 -12.91 -9.88
N GLY A 69 22.75 -11.59 -9.71
CA GLY A 69 24.01 -10.88 -9.80
C GLY A 69 23.90 -9.43 -9.36
N ILE A 70 25.05 -8.78 -9.27
CA ILE A 70 25.19 -7.39 -8.88
C ILE A 70 26.10 -6.66 -9.88
N THR A 71 25.75 -5.42 -10.19
CA THR A 71 26.60 -4.53 -10.99
C THR A 71 26.44 -3.07 -10.57
N ASN A 72 27.50 -2.30 -10.79
CA ASN A 72 27.56 -0.86 -10.50
C ASN A 72 27.59 0.00 -11.76
N THR A 73 27.56 -0.58 -12.97
CA THR A 73 27.89 0.12 -14.23
C THR A 73 26.69 0.53 -15.10
N GLY A 74 25.45 0.28 -14.69
CA GLY A 74 24.24 0.77 -15.38
C GLY A 74 23.89 0.08 -16.72
N ASP A 75 22.64 -0.37 -16.81
CA ASP A 75 21.92 -1.02 -17.93
C ASP A 75 22.41 -2.34 -18.53
N ARG A 76 21.60 -3.38 -18.26
CA ARG A 76 21.32 -4.67 -18.96
C ARG A 76 22.47 -5.53 -19.51
N ASP A 77 23.68 -5.02 -19.54
CA ASP A 77 24.84 -5.74 -20.00
C ASP A 77 25.50 -6.43 -18.81
N PHE A 78 25.99 -7.64 -19.06
CA PHE A 78 26.73 -8.38 -18.04
C PHE A 78 28.11 -7.77 -17.77
N ASP A 79 28.58 -6.80 -18.58
CA ASP A 79 29.92 -6.23 -18.46
C ASP A 79 30.23 -5.66 -17.06
N GLY A 80 31.17 -6.31 -16.37
CA GLY A 80 31.58 -5.96 -15.01
C GLY A 80 30.57 -6.34 -13.93
N ALA A 81 29.60 -7.20 -14.24
CA ALA A 81 28.68 -7.79 -13.29
C ALA A 81 29.32 -9.01 -12.59
N ASP A 82 29.05 -9.14 -11.30
CA ASP A 82 29.36 -10.34 -10.52
C ASP A 82 28.08 -11.17 -10.41
N LEU A 83 28.12 -12.40 -10.93
CA LEU A 83 26.96 -13.21 -11.31
C LEU A 83 27.04 -14.59 -10.68
N VAL A 84 25.88 -15.18 -10.44
CA VAL A 84 25.77 -16.56 -9.98
C VAL A 84 24.63 -17.27 -10.68
N ILE A 85 24.83 -18.56 -10.89
CA ILE A 85 23.81 -19.49 -11.39
C ILE A 85 23.73 -20.64 -10.40
N GLY A 86 22.52 -20.96 -9.93
CA GLY A 86 22.34 -22.10 -9.04
C GLY A 86 20.95 -22.70 -9.15
N GLY A 87 20.86 -24.00 -8.88
CA GLY A 87 19.62 -24.76 -8.99
C GLY A 87 19.77 -26.16 -8.43
N VAL A 88 18.76 -26.99 -8.63
CA VAL A 88 18.76 -28.40 -8.24
C VAL A 88 18.51 -29.25 -9.47
N GLU A 89 19.54 -29.99 -9.89
CA GLU A 89 19.45 -30.89 -11.04
C GLU A 89 19.45 -32.34 -10.54
N HIS A 90 18.47 -33.15 -10.97
CA HIS A 90 18.36 -34.56 -10.57
C HIS A 90 18.43 -34.80 -9.04
N GLY A 91 17.93 -33.84 -8.24
CA GLY A 91 17.97 -33.88 -6.78
C GLY A 91 19.31 -33.51 -6.15
N SER A 92 20.28 -33.04 -6.94
CA SER A 92 21.57 -32.53 -6.48
C SER A 92 21.67 -31.03 -6.73
N ALA A 93 21.98 -30.27 -5.68
CA ALA A 93 22.25 -28.85 -5.82
C ALA A 93 23.51 -28.60 -6.64
N TYR A 94 23.47 -27.62 -7.53
CA TYR A 94 24.63 -27.10 -8.24
C TYR A 94 24.71 -25.59 -8.10
N PHE A 95 25.92 -25.08 -8.26
CA PHE A 95 26.23 -23.66 -8.17
C PHE A 95 27.40 -23.35 -9.09
N GLN A 96 27.32 -22.21 -9.76
CA GLN A 96 28.37 -21.67 -10.59
C GLN A 96 28.53 -20.19 -10.28
N ASP A 97 29.77 -19.81 -9.96
CA ASP A 97 30.18 -18.41 -9.84
C ASP A 97 30.62 -17.92 -11.22
N ASN A 98 30.13 -16.76 -11.63
CA ASN A 98 30.34 -16.18 -12.94
C ASN A 98 30.67 -14.69 -12.82
N HIS A 99 31.41 -14.16 -13.78
CA HIS A 99 31.48 -12.72 -14.03
C HIS A 99 30.98 -12.44 -15.44
N GLY A 100 30.60 -11.19 -15.68
CA GLY A 100 30.17 -10.79 -17.00
C GLY A 100 31.24 -10.00 -17.79
N LEU A 101 31.43 -10.39 -19.04
CA LEU A 101 32.39 -9.81 -19.96
C LEU A 101 31.90 -9.95 -21.41
N GLU A 102 32.02 -8.88 -22.20
CA GLU A 102 31.49 -8.76 -23.56
C GLU A 102 29.99 -9.14 -23.66
N ASN A 103 29.22 -8.76 -22.65
CA ASN A 103 27.80 -9.05 -22.48
C ASN A 103 27.45 -10.54 -22.41
N ALA A 104 28.40 -11.38 -22.01
CA ALA A 104 28.22 -12.80 -21.77
C ALA A 104 28.46 -13.14 -20.29
N SER A 105 27.79 -14.19 -19.82
CA SER A 105 28.03 -14.76 -18.48
C SER A 105 29.14 -15.82 -18.59
N ILE A 106 30.27 -15.60 -17.93
CA ILE A 106 31.45 -16.46 -18.04
C ILE A 106 31.81 -16.99 -16.65
N ALA A 107 32.13 -18.29 -16.56
CA ALA A 107 32.54 -18.92 -15.31
C ALA A 107 33.74 -18.19 -14.69
N ASP A 108 33.64 -17.87 -13.41
CA ASP A 108 34.71 -17.22 -12.67
C ASP A 108 35.77 -18.24 -12.21
N GLU A 109 37.04 -17.87 -12.35
CA GLU A 109 38.16 -18.64 -11.82
C GLU A 109 38.32 -18.43 -10.30
N ILE A 110 37.76 -17.35 -9.76
CA ILE A 110 37.81 -16.96 -8.36
C ILE A 110 36.40 -17.06 -7.77
N GLN A 111 36.23 -17.95 -6.78
CA GLN A 111 34.95 -18.11 -6.07
C GLN A 111 34.80 -17.01 -5.01
N ASN A 112 33.92 -16.04 -5.28
CA ASN A 112 33.65 -14.90 -4.43
C ASN A 112 32.38 -15.05 -3.57
N TRP A 113 31.53 -16.01 -3.93
CA TRP A 113 30.28 -16.31 -3.23
C TRP A 113 30.39 -17.57 -2.37
N ASP A 114 30.03 -17.43 -1.09
CA ASP A 114 29.89 -18.53 -0.15
C ASP A 114 28.44 -19.01 -0.13
N VAL A 115 28.22 -20.19 -0.73
CA VAL A 115 26.91 -20.82 -0.82
C VAL A 115 26.54 -21.45 0.52
N LYS A 116 25.51 -20.90 1.16
CA LYS A 116 24.98 -21.43 2.42
C LYS A 116 23.97 -22.54 2.21
N ASN A 117 23.10 -22.39 1.22
CA ASN A 117 22.05 -23.34 0.92
C ASN A 117 21.58 -23.19 -0.52
N ILE A 118 21.31 -24.30 -1.21
CA ILE A 118 20.56 -24.34 -2.46
C ILE A 118 19.59 -25.51 -2.33
N LYS A 119 18.30 -25.22 -2.43
CA LYS A 119 17.25 -26.24 -2.35
C LYS A 119 16.08 -25.93 -3.26
N GLU A 120 15.42 -26.97 -3.71
CA GLU A 120 14.12 -26.87 -4.37
C GLU A 120 13.05 -27.36 -3.38
N SER A 121 11.97 -26.59 -3.23
CA SER A 121 10.86 -26.92 -2.35
C SER A 121 9.58 -26.24 -2.84
N ALA A 122 8.47 -27.00 -2.90
CA ALA A 122 7.15 -26.47 -3.30
C ALA A 122 7.14 -25.70 -4.64
N GLY A 123 7.87 -26.19 -5.64
CA GLY A 123 7.97 -25.54 -6.96
C GLY A 123 8.83 -24.28 -7.00
N LYS A 124 9.58 -24.01 -5.92
CA LYS A 124 10.50 -22.88 -5.81
C LYS A 124 11.94 -23.35 -5.66
N THR A 125 12.85 -22.63 -6.28
CA THR A 125 14.29 -22.76 -6.09
C THR A 125 14.77 -21.64 -5.18
N VAL A 126 15.47 -22.01 -4.11
CA VAL A 126 15.95 -21.10 -3.06
C VAL A 126 17.47 -21.14 -3.01
N LEU A 127 18.11 -19.96 -3.11
CA LEU A 127 19.56 -19.78 -3.02
C LEU A 127 19.88 -18.86 -1.84
N ASN A 128 20.71 -19.33 -0.91
CA ASN A 128 21.25 -18.53 0.18
C ASN A 128 22.74 -18.33 -0.03
N LEU A 129 23.15 -17.08 -0.19
CA LEU A 129 24.50 -16.70 -0.61
C LEU A 129 25.09 -15.71 0.38
N LYS A 130 26.40 -15.77 0.57
CA LYS A 130 27.16 -14.80 1.35
C LYS A 130 28.34 -14.28 0.54
N ARG A 131 28.60 -12.98 0.58
CA ARG A 131 29.70 -12.34 -0.17
C ARG A 131 30.37 -11.27 0.67
N LYS A 132 31.67 -11.04 0.45
CA LYS A 132 32.35 -9.84 1.00
C LYS A 132 31.96 -8.59 0.23
N PHE A 133 32.13 -7.41 0.83
CA PHE A 133 31.92 -6.15 0.12
C PHE A 133 32.95 -5.95 -1.00
N GLU A 134 34.20 -6.29 -0.74
CA GLU A 134 35.29 -6.26 -1.72
C GLU A 134 35.77 -7.68 -2.04
N THR A 135 36.08 -7.94 -3.30
CA THR A 135 36.58 -9.23 -3.79
C THR A 135 37.97 -9.07 -4.42
N GLU A 136 38.65 -10.20 -4.64
CA GLU A 136 39.97 -10.23 -5.31
C GLU A 136 39.84 -10.43 -6.84
N GLY A 137 38.63 -10.65 -7.35
CA GLY A 137 38.35 -10.82 -8.77
C GLY A 137 38.49 -9.51 -9.55
N THR A 138 39.04 -9.62 -10.75
CA THR A 138 39.37 -8.44 -11.58
C THR A 138 38.14 -7.87 -12.29
N TYR A 139 37.08 -8.68 -12.44
CA TYR A 139 35.85 -8.34 -13.17
C TYR A 139 34.64 -8.14 -12.25
N ASP A 140 34.78 -8.39 -10.95
CA ASP A 140 33.67 -8.35 -10.00
C ASP A 140 33.28 -6.92 -9.61
N ALA A 141 32.00 -6.72 -9.37
CA ALA A 141 31.49 -5.47 -8.81
C ALA A 141 31.68 -5.41 -7.28
N ASN A 142 32.49 -4.48 -6.79
CA ASN A 142 32.56 -4.21 -5.34
C ASN A 142 31.24 -3.63 -4.81
N ILE A 143 30.78 -4.05 -3.63
CA ILE A 143 29.63 -3.45 -2.96
C ILE A 143 30.10 -2.23 -2.19
N THR A 144 29.71 -1.05 -2.66
CA THR A 144 30.08 0.24 -2.06
C THR A 144 28.85 1.03 -1.64
N PHE A 145 29.04 2.20 -1.05
CA PHE A 145 27.93 3.11 -0.77
C PHE A 145 27.48 3.77 -2.07
N GLY A 146 26.32 3.35 -2.56
CA GLY A 146 25.66 3.94 -3.71
C GLY A 146 24.68 2.97 -4.36
N THR A 147 24.07 3.41 -5.44
CA THR A 147 23.09 2.61 -6.18
C THR A 147 23.76 1.38 -6.78
N THR A 148 23.23 0.20 -6.44
CA THR A 148 23.60 -1.10 -7.00
C THR A 148 22.46 -1.62 -7.87
N ASN A 149 22.78 -2.20 -9.02
CA ASN A 149 21.81 -2.86 -9.87
C ASN A 149 21.85 -4.37 -9.60
N LEU A 150 20.74 -4.92 -9.12
CA LEU A 150 20.54 -6.37 -8.98
C LEU A 150 20.10 -6.93 -10.31
N LEU A 151 20.81 -7.92 -10.82
CA LEU A 151 20.44 -8.69 -11.99
C LEU A 151 19.76 -9.98 -11.52
N TRP A 152 18.67 -10.37 -12.17
CA TRP A 152 17.91 -11.56 -11.80
C TRP A 152 17.38 -12.29 -13.02
N GLY A 153 17.18 -13.60 -12.90
CA GLY A 153 16.57 -14.38 -13.96
C GLY A 153 16.15 -15.79 -13.53
N ILE A 154 15.26 -16.38 -14.32
CA ILE A 154 14.67 -17.70 -14.13
C ILE A 154 14.83 -18.52 -15.41
N GLY A 155 15.37 -19.74 -15.30
CA GLY A 155 15.39 -20.75 -16.36
C GLY A 155 14.46 -21.93 -16.05
N GLN A 156 14.00 -22.64 -17.09
CA GLN A 156 13.15 -23.85 -16.98
C GLN A 156 13.87 -25.15 -17.37
N ASP A 157 15.01 -25.08 -18.08
CA ASP A 157 15.82 -26.25 -18.42
C ASP A 157 17.09 -26.29 -17.55
N ASP A 158 17.58 -27.50 -17.28
CA ASP A 158 18.82 -27.77 -16.51
C ASP A 158 20.12 -27.47 -17.32
N ASP A 159 19.99 -27.01 -18.56
CA ASP A 159 21.10 -26.85 -19.49
C ASP A 159 21.73 -25.44 -19.40
N ILE A 160 22.79 -25.36 -18.59
CA ILE A 160 23.58 -24.14 -18.31
C ILE A 160 24.26 -23.60 -19.59
N GLU A 161 24.42 -24.41 -20.64
CA GLU A 161 25.17 -24.03 -21.86
C GLU A 161 24.43 -23.05 -22.77
N THR A 162 23.13 -22.81 -22.53
CA THR A 162 22.38 -21.78 -23.26
C THR A 162 22.11 -20.60 -22.33
N ASP A 163 22.73 -19.47 -22.61
CA ASP A 163 22.64 -18.15 -21.94
C ASP A 163 21.20 -17.55 -21.92
N GLN A 164 20.16 -18.36 -22.06
CA GLN A 164 18.76 -17.98 -22.24
C GLN A 164 17.95 -18.27 -20.98
N ALA A 165 18.12 -17.43 -19.95
CA ALA A 165 17.05 -17.26 -18.96
C ALA A 165 15.75 -16.87 -19.70
N LEU A 166 14.67 -17.63 -19.51
CA LEU A 166 13.36 -17.38 -20.13
C LEU A 166 12.78 -16.03 -19.73
N LEU A 167 13.12 -15.60 -18.51
CA LEU A 167 12.71 -14.34 -17.93
C LEU A 167 13.89 -13.77 -17.14
N ARG A 168 14.29 -12.54 -17.45
CA ARG A 168 15.35 -11.82 -16.73
C ARG A 168 15.04 -10.33 -16.64
N GLY A 169 15.60 -9.69 -15.63
CA GLY A 169 15.44 -8.26 -15.43
C GLY A 169 16.53 -7.68 -14.55
N SER A 170 16.39 -6.40 -14.25
CA SER A 170 17.29 -5.69 -13.36
C SER A 170 16.50 -4.81 -12.39
N TYR A 171 17.05 -4.52 -11.21
CA TYR A 171 16.38 -3.77 -10.17
C TYR A 171 17.38 -2.95 -9.35
N LEU A 172 17.18 -1.64 -9.25
CA LEU A 172 18.08 -0.72 -8.55
C LEU A 172 17.79 -0.68 -7.05
N VAL A 173 18.84 -0.75 -6.22
CA VAL A 173 18.76 -0.71 -4.75
C VAL A 173 19.99 -0.01 -4.15
N ASN A 174 19.89 0.47 -2.91
CA ASN A 174 21.06 0.77 -2.08
C ASN A 174 21.30 -0.37 -1.07
N LEU A 175 22.24 -1.27 -1.34
CA LEU A 175 22.45 -2.47 -0.51
C LEU A 175 22.83 -2.15 0.94
N LEU A 176 23.66 -1.11 1.14
CA LEU A 176 24.25 -0.76 2.43
C LEU A 176 23.44 0.26 3.26
N ASP A 177 22.28 0.68 2.78
CA ASP A 177 21.41 1.65 3.46
C ASP A 177 20.50 0.98 4.49
N PRO A 178 20.30 1.58 5.68
CA PRO A 178 19.50 0.95 6.72
C PRO A 178 18.03 0.79 6.28
N PRO A 179 17.30 -0.22 6.79
CA PRO A 179 15.89 -0.38 6.48
C PRO A 179 15.08 0.81 7.00
N LEU A 180 13.87 0.97 6.45
CA LEU A 180 12.92 1.96 6.97
C LEU A 180 12.62 1.67 8.45
N PRO A 181 12.47 2.70 9.29
CA PRO A 181 12.01 2.53 10.66
C PRO A 181 10.68 1.75 10.70
N GLU A 182 10.59 0.75 11.59
CA GLU A 182 9.33 0.05 11.83
C GLU A 182 8.24 1.05 12.26
N MET A 183 7.16 1.10 11.48
CA MET A 183 6.00 1.95 11.74
C MET A 183 4.74 1.13 11.63
N ASN A 184 3.92 1.16 12.67
CA ASN A 184 2.55 0.66 12.60
C ASN A 184 1.69 1.72 11.89
N LEU A 185 1.58 1.62 10.56
CA LEU A 185 0.84 2.59 9.74
C LEU A 185 -0.65 2.71 10.15
N LEU A 186 -1.20 1.69 10.82
CA LEU A 186 -2.58 1.67 11.32
C LEU A 186 -2.80 2.60 12.54
N GLU A 187 -1.75 3.14 13.15
CA GLU A 187 -1.85 4.09 14.27
C GLU A 187 -2.01 5.56 13.84
N PHE A 188 -1.85 5.85 12.54
CA PHE A 188 -1.81 7.21 12.01
C PHE A 188 -3.08 7.54 11.24
N GLU A 189 -3.55 8.77 11.37
CA GLU A 189 -4.57 9.32 10.48
C GLU A 189 -3.95 9.59 9.11
N ILE A 190 -4.77 9.54 8.07
CA ILE A 190 -4.32 9.73 6.69
C ILE A 190 -4.91 11.03 6.16
N PHE A 191 -4.05 11.85 5.57
CA PHE A 191 -4.43 12.95 4.69
C PHE A 191 -3.88 12.63 3.30
N GLN A 192 -4.74 12.47 2.30
CA GLN A 192 -4.33 12.08 0.96
C GLN A 192 -4.65 13.20 -0.03
N LEU A 193 -3.68 13.51 -0.90
CA LEU A 193 -3.83 14.37 -2.05
C LEU A 193 -4.00 13.49 -3.28
N ASN A 194 -5.23 13.35 -3.78
CA ASN A 194 -5.52 12.71 -5.06
C ASN A 194 -5.62 13.78 -6.14
N LEU A 195 -4.84 13.62 -7.20
CA LEU A 195 -4.64 14.63 -8.23
C LEU A 195 -4.79 13.99 -9.60
N SER A 196 -5.61 14.62 -10.44
CA SER A 196 -5.76 14.27 -11.85
C SER A 196 -4.76 15.10 -12.65
N ILE A 197 -3.80 14.43 -13.30
CA ILE A 197 -2.72 15.07 -14.05
C ILE A 197 -2.96 14.90 -15.54
N ASP A 198 -2.99 16.03 -16.24
CA ASP A 198 -3.08 16.10 -17.70
C ASP A 198 -1.69 16.24 -18.32
N LEU A 199 -1.35 15.35 -19.27
CA LEU A 199 -0.15 15.49 -20.08
C LEU A 199 -0.37 16.46 -21.24
N ASP A 200 0.57 17.37 -21.45
CA ASP A 200 0.59 18.24 -22.65
C ASP A 200 1.39 17.54 -23.76
N PRO A 201 0.77 17.13 -24.88
CA PRO A 201 1.48 16.50 -25.99
C PRO A 201 2.50 17.42 -26.68
N LYS A 202 2.47 18.73 -26.40
CA LYS A 202 3.44 19.69 -26.94
C LYS A 202 4.73 19.75 -26.13
N LYS A 203 4.78 19.13 -24.95
CA LYS A 203 5.91 19.22 -24.02
C LYS A 203 6.43 17.83 -23.68
N GLU A 204 7.74 17.64 -23.87
CA GLU A 204 8.44 16.43 -23.46
C GLU A 204 8.67 16.41 -21.95
N THR A 205 8.78 17.58 -21.32
CA THR A 205 8.86 17.75 -19.86
C THR A 205 7.81 18.74 -19.41
N LEU A 206 6.99 18.33 -18.45
CA LEU A 206 5.93 19.15 -17.88
C LEU A 206 6.11 19.23 -16.36
N HIS A 207 6.24 20.44 -15.83
CA HIS A 207 6.09 20.67 -14.41
C HIS A 207 4.64 21.07 -14.16
N TRP A 208 3.89 20.18 -13.55
CA TRP A 208 2.49 20.37 -13.25
C TRP A 208 2.32 20.81 -11.80
N CYS A 209 1.53 21.83 -11.54
CA CYS A 209 1.32 22.42 -10.22
C CYS A 209 -0.17 22.55 -9.87
N GLN A 210 -0.51 22.26 -8.62
CA GLN A 210 -1.84 22.53 -8.06
C GLN A 210 -1.75 23.06 -6.63
N ILE A 211 -2.55 24.08 -6.32
CA ILE A 211 -2.73 24.58 -4.95
C ILE A 211 -3.86 23.81 -4.27
N VAL A 212 -3.55 23.26 -3.10
CA VAL A 212 -4.48 22.49 -2.28
C VAL A 212 -4.62 23.12 -0.91
N LYS A 213 -5.86 23.17 -0.40
CA LYS A 213 -6.15 23.66 0.95
C LYS A 213 -6.28 22.47 1.89
N ARG A 214 -5.67 22.55 3.07
CA ARG A 214 -5.88 21.55 4.11
C ARG A 214 -7.29 21.67 4.69
N SER A 215 -8.01 20.55 4.77
CA SER A 215 -9.39 20.49 5.28
C SER A 215 -9.51 20.62 6.80
N SER A 216 -8.49 20.17 7.54
CA SER A 216 -8.44 20.20 9.00
C SER A 216 -7.55 21.33 9.52
N THR A 217 -8.04 22.04 10.54
CA THR A 217 -7.27 23.08 11.26
C THR A 217 -6.54 22.53 12.50
N LYS A 218 -6.69 21.24 12.81
CA LYS A 218 -6.05 20.65 13.98
C LYS A 218 -4.53 20.58 13.81
N LYS A 219 -3.79 20.87 14.88
CA LYS A 219 -2.34 20.67 14.91
C LYS A 219 -2.03 19.18 14.94
N THR A 220 -1.29 18.70 13.94
CA THR A 220 -0.83 17.29 13.84
C THR A 220 0.64 17.26 13.43
N HIS A 221 1.30 16.12 13.61
CA HIS A 221 2.63 15.88 13.05
C HIS A 221 2.54 14.82 11.97
N ILE A 222 3.05 15.09 10.77
CA ILE A 222 3.33 14.07 9.76
C ILE A 222 4.45 13.17 10.29
N THR A 223 4.25 11.87 10.19
CA THR A 223 5.18 10.82 10.63
C THR A 223 5.65 9.94 9.49
N ALA A 224 4.92 9.90 8.38
CA ALA A 224 5.38 9.29 7.13
C ALA A 224 4.69 9.91 5.92
N ILE A 225 5.32 9.83 4.75
CA ILE A 225 4.78 10.34 3.49
C ILE A 225 5.05 9.31 2.39
N LYS A 226 4.01 8.92 1.63
CA LYS A 226 4.10 7.93 0.55
C LYS A 226 3.56 8.53 -0.75
N PRO A 227 4.26 8.44 -1.89
CA PRO A 227 3.69 8.81 -3.19
C PRO A 227 2.65 7.77 -3.65
N THR A 228 1.65 8.20 -4.42
CA THR A 228 0.62 7.33 -5.01
C THR A 228 0.95 7.09 -6.49
N LEU A 229 1.62 5.98 -6.78
CA LEU A 229 2.10 5.61 -8.12
C LEU A 229 1.51 4.26 -8.55
N ASP A 230 0.23 4.04 -8.24
CA ASP A 230 -0.38 2.72 -8.41
C ASP A 230 -0.84 2.46 -9.87
N SER A 231 -0.91 3.50 -10.71
CA SER A 231 -1.26 3.37 -12.13
C SER A 231 -0.02 3.20 -13.03
N PRO A 232 -0.10 2.41 -14.12
CA PRO A 232 0.97 2.29 -15.10
C PRO A 232 1.42 3.64 -15.67
N GLU A 233 0.48 4.56 -15.88
CA GLU A 233 0.74 5.90 -16.39
C GLU A 233 1.53 6.75 -15.37
N ALA A 234 1.17 6.69 -14.08
CA ALA A 234 1.93 7.38 -13.04
C ALA A 234 3.36 6.83 -12.91
N LEU A 235 3.53 5.51 -12.91
CA LEU A 235 4.86 4.87 -12.91
C LEU A 235 5.69 5.26 -14.12
N LYS A 236 5.04 5.37 -15.29
CA LYS A 236 5.71 5.71 -16.54
C LYS A 236 6.14 7.17 -16.60
N HIS A 237 5.30 8.11 -16.13
CA HIS A 237 5.48 9.53 -16.41
C HIS A 237 5.97 10.37 -15.23
N VAL A 238 5.67 10.01 -13.97
CA VAL A 238 6.09 10.81 -12.82
C VAL A 238 7.58 10.61 -12.54
N ARG A 239 8.33 11.70 -12.44
CA ARG A 239 9.78 11.70 -12.15
C ARG A 239 10.11 12.32 -10.80
N ASN A 240 9.45 13.42 -10.44
CA ASN A 240 9.64 14.08 -9.15
C ASN A 240 8.30 14.57 -8.59
N ILE A 241 8.16 14.57 -7.26
CA ILE A 241 7.04 15.14 -6.53
C ILE A 241 7.60 16.04 -5.43
N ASN A 242 7.27 17.32 -5.47
CA ASN A 242 7.61 18.28 -4.43
C ASN A 242 6.34 18.88 -3.84
N ILE A 243 6.25 18.90 -2.52
CA ILE A 243 5.15 19.51 -1.79
C ILE A 243 5.72 20.67 -0.99
N TYR A 244 5.21 21.86 -1.26
CA TYR A 244 5.60 23.09 -0.57
C TYR A 244 4.44 23.57 0.30
N ARG A 245 4.73 24.06 1.51
CA ARG A 245 3.78 24.85 2.28
C ARG A 245 3.76 26.28 1.75
N CYS A 246 2.57 26.82 1.57
CA CYS A 246 2.34 28.17 1.08
C CYS A 246 2.03 29.15 2.22
N LYS A 247 2.72 30.30 2.21
CA LYS A 247 2.48 31.46 3.08
C LYS A 247 2.66 32.75 2.29
N PRO A 248 1.79 33.77 2.44
CA PRO A 248 1.97 35.04 1.75
C PRO A 248 3.29 35.68 2.16
N SER A 249 4.09 36.08 1.17
CA SER A 249 5.33 36.83 1.41
C SER A 249 5.01 38.17 2.08
N LYS A 250 5.97 38.73 2.83
CA LYS A 250 5.80 39.99 3.57
C LYS A 250 5.41 41.20 2.71
N ASP A 251 5.72 41.16 1.42
CA ASP A 251 5.45 42.23 0.45
C ASP A 251 4.13 42.02 -0.33
N SER A 252 3.43 40.91 -0.08
CA SER A 252 2.18 40.52 -0.75
C SER A 252 0.91 40.75 0.10
N VAL A 253 -0.27 40.35 -0.42
CA VAL A 253 -1.56 40.46 0.29
C VAL A 253 -1.49 39.67 1.62
N PRO A 254 -1.71 40.30 2.80
CA PRO A 254 -1.50 39.63 4.10
C PRO A 254 -2.46 38.48 4.40
N ASP A 255 -3.55 38.34 3.65
CA ASP A 255 -4.57 37.30 3.84
C ASP A 255 -4.32 36.11 2.91
N PRO A 256 -3.92 34.94 3.45
CA PRO A 256 -3.73 33.71 2.66
C PRO A 256 -4.97 33.30 1.86
N ASN A 257 -6.19 33.56 2.35
CA ASN A 257 -7.41 33.20 1.62
C ASN A 257 -7.62 34.08 0.39
N ALA A 258 -7.17 35.34 0.42
CA ALA A 258 -7.28 36.25 -0.72
C ALA A 258 -6.29 35.87 -1.83
N LEU A 259 -5.10 35.37 -1.45
CA LEU A 259 -4.06 34.97 -2.40
C LEU A 259 -4.28 33.56 -2.95
N PHE A 260 -4.44 32.56 -2.09
CA PHE A 260 -4.50 31.15 -2.49
C PHE A 260 -5.94 30.64 -2.69
N GLY A 261 -6.92 31.20 -1.97
CA GLY A 261 -8.32 30.74 -2.02
C GLY A 261 -8.95 30.74 -3.43
N PRO A 262 -8.71 31.74 -4.30
CA PRO A 262 -9.28 31.74 -5.65
C PRO A 262 -8.76 30.64 -6.60
N ILE A 263 -7.63 30.01 -6.26
CA ILE A 263 -6.98 28.97 -7.08
C ILE A 263 -6.93 27.61 -6.40
N ALA A 264 -7.10 27.56 -5.07
CA ALA A 264 -7.12 26.31 -4.32
C ALA A 264 -8.28 25.41 -4.76
N GLY A 265 -7.98 24.14 -5.04
CA GLY A 265 -8.98 23.14 -5.47
C GLY A 265 -9.44 23.27 -6.94
N LYS A 266 -8.87 24.19 -7.72
CA LYS A 266 -9.02 24.17 -9.19
C LYS A 266 -8.12 23.09 -9.80
N PRO A 267 -8.44 22.59 -11.01
CA PRO A 267 -7.54 21.70 -11.73
C PRO A 267 -6.13 22.29 -11.81
N GLY A 268 -5.12 21.43 -11.63
CA GLY A 268 -3.74 21.87 -11.76
C GLY A 268 -3.40 22.26 -13.18
N GLN A 269 -2.30 22.96 -13.32
CA GLN A 269 -1.85 23.55 -14.57
C GLN A 269 -0.32 23.53 -14.62
N ASP A 270 0.24 23.84 -15.78
CA ASP A 270 1.68 24.01 -15.88
C ASP A 270 2.19 25.09 -14.90
N CYS A 271 3.23 24.77 -14.15
CA CYS A 271 3.91 25.66 -13.21
C CYS A 271 4.48 26.91 -13.90
N SER A 272 4.71 26.87 -15.22
CA SER A 272 5.18 28.01 -16.03
C SER A 272 4.09 29.03 -16.35
N THR A 273 2.82 28.77 -16.01
CA THR A 273 1.74 29.73 -16.22
C THR A 273 1.94 30.96 -15.32
N SER A 274 1.53 32.14 -15.79
CA SER A 274 1.69 33.38 -15.00
C SER A 274 1.04 33.28 -13.62
N VAL A 275 -0.08 32.56 -13.51
CA VAL A 275 -0.79 32.32 -12.24
C VAL A 275 0.06 31.52 -11.26
N MET A 276 0.77 30.49 -11.72
CA MET A 276 1.64 29.69 -10.86
C MET A 276 2.98 30.40 -10.60
N GLN A 277 3.51 31.15 -11.57
CA GLN A 277 4.69 31.98 -11.36
C GLN A 277 4.47 33.04 -10.28
N ASP A 278 3.26 33.62 -10.16
CA ASP A 278 2.91 34.54 -9.07
C ASP A 278 2.92 33.85 -7.69
N MET A 279 2.84 32.52 -7.64
CA MET A 279 2.94 31.74 -6.39
C MET A 279 4.39 31.44 -6.00
N ASN A 280 5.36 31.59 -6.92
CA ASN A 280 6.78 31.46 -6.60
C ASN A 280 7.18 32.51 -5.55
N GLY A 281 7.88 32.08 -4.50
CA GLY A 281 8.21 32.91 -3.34
C GLY A 281 7.07 33.09 -2.31
N ASN A 282 5.86 32.58 -2.59
CA ASN A 282 4.77 32.44 -1.62
C ASN A 282 4.55 30.96 -1.20
N CYS A 283 5.25 30.01 -1.83
CA CYS A 283 5.28 28.60 -1.46
C CYS A 283 6.74 28.13 -1.48
N ASP A 284 7.44 28.29 -0.36
CA ASP A 284 8.91 28.17 -0.27
C ASP A 284 9.39 27.19 0.83
N GLU A 285 8.48 26.61 1.60
CA GLU A 285 8.84 25.62 2.62
C GLU A 285 8.60 24.20 2.12
N ASP A 286 9.68 23.47 1.87
CA ASP A 286 9.62 22.04 1.55
C ASP A 286 8.97 21.23 2.68
N VAL A 287 7.95 20.45 2.32
CA VAL A 287 7.25 19.48 3.17
C VAL A 287 7.62 18.06 2.78
N PHE A 288 7.78 17.83 1.47
CA PHE A 288 8.12 16.52 0.91
C PHE A 288 8.83 16.70 -0.42
N ALA A 289 9.92 15.97 -0.61
CA ALA A 289 10.62 15.82 -1.87
C ALA A 289 10.74 14.32 -2.17
N TRP A 290 10.34 13.94 -3.38
CA TRP A 290 10.40 12.58 -3.86
C TRP A 290 10.88 12.58 -5.30
N SER A 291 11.72 11.61 -5.63
CA SER A 291 12.27 11.41 -6.96
C SER A 291 12.17 9.94 -7.35
N LEU A 292 12.29 9.66 -8.65
CA LEU A 292 12.14 8.32 -9.25
C LEU A 292 12.93 7.26 -8.47
N GLY A 293 12.30 6.09 -8.24
CA GLY A 293 12.87 5.01 -7.41
C GLY A 293 12.73 5.21 -5.90
N GLY A 294 12.27 6.39 -5.45
CA GLY A 294 12.04 6.67 -4.05
C GLY A 294 10.87 5.91 -3.44
N ARG A 295 10.99 5.59 -2.15
CA ARG A 295 9.96 4.93 -1.35
C ARG A 295 9.24 5.91 -0.43
N MET A 296 8.43 5.35 0.47
CA MET A 296 7.87 6.07 1.59
C MET A 296 8.99 6.71 2.44
N LEU A 297 8.83 8.00 2.75
CA LEU A 297 9.64 8.69 3.75
C LEU A 297 9.05 8.42 5.14
N ALA A 298 9.89 8.00 6.08
CA ALA A 298 9.52 7.70 7.46
C ALA A 298 10.28 8.60 8.45
N PHE A 299 9.57 9.20 9.39
CA PHE A 299 10.18 10.05 10.42
C PHE A 299 10.54 9.22 11.67
N PRO A 300 11.63 9.55 12.38
CA PRO A 300 11.95 8.90 13.66
C PRO A 300 10.79 9.00 14.67
N LYS A 301 10.64 8.01 15.55
CA LYS A 301 9.52 7.90 16.51
C LYS A 301 9.30 9.14 17.40
N ASN A 302 10.30 9.99 17.60
CA ASN A 302 10.21 11.21 18.41
C ASN A 302 10.19 12.50 17.57
N VAL A 303 10.09 12.40 16.25
CA VAL A 303 10.17 13.50 15.28
C VAL A 303 8.92 13.48 14.39
N GLY A 304 8.41 14.65 14.01
CA GLY A 304 7.42 14.72 12.94
C GLY A 304 7.30 16.13 12.37
N PHE A 305 6.86 16.26 11.12
CA PHE A 305 6.70 17.55 10.48
C PHE A 305 5.39 18.21 10.94
N PRO A 306 5.44 19.42 11.54
CA PRO A 306 4.25 20.04 12.11
C PRO A 306 3.29 20.47 11.00
N LEU A 307 1.98 20.25 11.19
CA LEU A 307 0.87 20.76 10.38
C LEU A 307 -0.12 21.51 11.28
N GLY A 308 -0.93 22.41 10.72
CA GLY A 308 -2.03 23.07 11.43
C GLY A 308 -1.58 24.20 12.33
N GLU A 309 -0.54 24.91 11.89
CA GLU A 309 -0.01 26.08 12.57
C GLU A 309 -0.90 27.32 12.32
N ASP A 310 -1.59 27.34 11.18
CA ASP A 310 -2.44 28.44 10.71
C ASP A 310 -3.87 27.93 10.45
N GLU A 311 -4.89 28.78 10.69
CA GLU A 311 -6.29 28.42 10.44
C GLU A 311 -6.57 28.10 8.95
N ASN A 312 -5.78 28.65 8.04
CA ASN A 312 -5.86 28.40 6.61
C ASN A 312 -4.48 28.00 6.10
N GLU A 313 -4.24 26.68 6.07
CA GLU A 313 -2.98 26.10 5.60
C GLU A 313 -3.16 25.61 4.15
N TYR A 314 -2.27 26.08 3.27
CA TYR A 314 -2.25 25.76 1.84
C TYR A 314 -0.94 25.07 1.48
N PHE A 315 -1.00 24.16 0.52
CA PHE A 315 0.17 23.52 -0.07
C PHE A 315 0.15 23.68 -1.59
N MET A 316 1.33 23.71 -2.18
CA MET A 316 1.53 23.55 -3.61
C MET A 316 2.08 22.16 -3.86
N ALA A 317 1.35 21.36 -4.63
CA ALA A 317 1.84 20.09 -5.12
C ALA A 317 2.44 20.31 -6.52
N GLN A 318 3.72 19.99 -6.69
CA GLN A 318 4.45 20.09 -7.95
C GLN A 318 4.90 18.71 -8.40
N PHE A 319 4.49 18.30 -9.60
CA PHE A 319 4.88 17.04 -10.23
C PHE A 319 5.74 17.36 -11.45
N SER A 320 6.92 16.76 -11.53
CA SER A 320 7.74 16.79 -12.74
C SER A 320 7.49 15.52 -13.54
N LEU A 321 7.04 15.71 -14.77
CA LEU A 321 6.52 14.66 -15.63
C LEU A 321 7.36 14.57 -16.90
N ASP A 322 7.58 13.34 -17.34
CA ASP A 322 8.32 13.01 -18.56
C ASP A 322 7.37 12.37 -19.59
N ASN A 323 7.15 13.08 -20.69
CA ASN A 323 6.20 12.74 -21.76
C ASN A 323 6.92 12.65 -23.12
N GLN A 324 7.98 11.83 -23.19
CA GLN A 324 8.74 11.59 -24.43
C GLN A 324 7.85 11.16 -25.60
N ASP A 325 6.81 10.39 -25.31
CA ASP A 325 5.87 9.87 -26.31
C ASP A 325 4.85 10.92 -26.80
N LYS A 326 4.87 12.14 -26.23
CA LYS A 326 3.97 13.25 -26.57
C LYS A 326 2.50 12.86 -26.53
N LEU A 327 2.13 12.12 -25.49
CA LEU A 327 0.78 11.63 -25.29
C LEU A 327 -0.13 12.75 -24.78
N ASP A 328 -1.39 12.67 -25.19
CA ASP A 328 -2.51 13.49 -24.72
C ASP A 328 -3.40 12.57 -23.86
N THR A 329 -3.08 12.48 -22.58
CA THR A 329 -3.76 11.57 -21.65
C THR A 329 -3.78 12.16 -20.24
N THR A 330 -4.77 11.72 -19.47
CA THR A 330 -4.97 12.10 -18.07
C THR A 330 -4.85 10.87 -17.19
N PHE A 331 -4.17 10.98 -16.06
CA PHE A 331 -4.04 9.90 -15.09
C PHE A 331 -4.08 10.41 -13.64
N GLU A 332 -4.47 9.54 -12.73
CA GLU A 332 -4.53 9.84 -11.31
C GLU A 332 -3.21 9.48 -10.62
N THR A 333 -2.72 10.39 -9.78
CA THR A 333 -1.58 10.19 -8.87
C THR A 333 -1.72 11.10 -7.66
N GLY A 334 -0.72 11.14 -6.77
CA GLY A 334 -0.88 11.84 -5.50
C GLY A 334 0.17 11.59 -4.45
N VAL A 335 -0.13 12.04 -3.24
CA VAL A 335 0.69 11.81 -2.03
C VAL A 335 -0.20 11.52 -0.83
N VAL A 336 0.18 10.51 -0.06
CA VAL A 336 -0.44 10.12 1.21
C VAL A 336 0.43 10.57 2.37
N PHE A 337 -0.12 11.39 3.26
CA PHE A 337 0.50 11.81 4.51
C PHE A 337 -0.08 11.02 5.67
N TYR A 338 0.77 10.29 6.37
CA TYR A 338 0.45 9.67 7.65
C TYR A 338 0.76 10.65 8.76
N HIS A 339 -0.23 11.04 9.56
CA HIS A 339 -0.05 12.02 10.63
C HIS A 339 -0.71 11.61 11.95
N THR A 340 -0.30 12.28 13.04
CA THR A 340 -0.83 12.04 14.38
C THR A 340 -1.14 13.33 15.12
N GLU A 341 -2.26 13.35 15.85
CA GLU A 341 -2.56 14.40 16.84
C GLU A 341 -1.65 14.30 18.08
N LYS A 342 -1.03 13.14 18.33
CA LYS A 342 -0.04 12.97 19.41
C LYS A 342 1.29 13.56 18.97
N LEU A 343 1.42 14.88 19.12
CA LEU A 343 2.60 15.64 18.72
C LEU A 343 3.89 15.00 19.23
N ARG A 344 4.84 14.83 18.32
CA ARG A 344 6.15 14.25 18.60
C ARG A 344 7.02 15.28 19.32
N LYS A 345 8.08 14.82 19.99
CA LYS A 345 8.94 15.65 20.83
C LYS A 345 9.66 16.75 20.04
N HIS A 346 10.05 16.45 18.81
CA HIS A 346 10.77 17.37 17.93
C HIS A 346 9.98 17.60 16.65
N GLU A 347 9.93 18.85 16.22
CA GLU A 347 9.41 19.24 14.91
C GLU A 347 10.51 19.07 13.87
N ALA A 348 10.19 18.47 12.73
CA ALA A 348 11.11 18.30 11.62
C ALA A 348 11.12 19.52 10.69
N GLY A 349 12.25 19.78 10.06
CA GLY A 349 12.38 20.68 8.91
C GLY A 349 13.13 19.99 7.77
N ILE A 350 13.09 20.63 6.60
CA ILE A 350 13.85 20.24 5.42
C ILE A 350 14.81 21.39 5.10
N LEU A 351 16.07 21.06 4.85
CA LEU A 351 17.10 21.98 4.40
C LEU A 351 17.49 21.57 2.98
N THR A 352 17.18 22.41 2.01
CA THR A 352 17.54 22.20 0.61
C THR A 352 18.92 22.78 0.35
N MET A 353 19.88 21.93 -0.02
CA MET A 353 21.17 22.37 -0.53
C MET A 353 21.16 22.30 -2.04
N ARG A 354 21.53 23.38 -2.72
CA ARG A 354 21.59 23.45 -4.19
C ARG A 354 22.87 24.13 -4.66
N TYR A 355 23.40 23.64 -5.77
CA TYR A 355 24.38 24.35 -6.57
C TYR A 355 23.74 24.76 -7.91
N GLY A 356 23.69 26.07 -8.20
CA GLY A 356 22.89 26.59 -9.32
C GLY A 356 23.66 26.77 -10.64
N THR A 357 24.97 27.04 -10.59
CA THR A 357 25.77 27.33 -11.80
C THR A 357 26.45 26.09 -12.38
N ILE A 358 25.76 25.34 -13.24
CA ILE A 358 26.29 24.10 -13.83
C ILE A 358 26.59 24.29 -15.32
N ILE A 359 27.83 24.04 -15.73
CA ILE A 359 28.26 23.85 -17.12
C ILE A 359 29.11 22.58 -17.14
N ILE A 360 28.69 21.58 -17.90
CA ILE A 360 29.37 20.30 -18.03
C ILE A 360 29.83 20.14 -19.49
N PRO A 361 31.14 20.03 -19.73
CA PRO A 361 31.65 19.85 -21.07
C PRO A 361 31.15 18.56 -21.74
N PRO A 362 31.09 18.51 -23.08
CA PRO A 362 30.79 17.28 -23.80
C PRO A 362 31.88 16.23 -23.60
N ASP A 363 31.51 14.96 -23.74
CA ASP A 363 32.41 13.79 -23.71
C ASP A 363 33.35 13.78 -22.50
N THR A 364 32.81 14.09 -21.32
CA THR A 364 33.61 14.19 -20.08
C THR A 364 33.10 13.20 -19.05
N LYS A 365 34.05 12.58 -18.34
CA LYS A 365 33.79 11.70 -17.21
C LYS A 365 34.37 12.30 -15.93
N ASN A 366 33.71 12.05 -14.80
CA ASN A 366 34.11 12.53 -13.48
C ASN A 366 34.12 14.06 -13.31
N TRP A 367 33.32 14.79 -14.08
CA TRP A 367 33.22 16.25 -13.95
C TRP A 367 32.57 16.61 -12.62
N THR A 368 33.26 17.30 -11.73
CA THR A 368 32.77 17.53 -10.36
C THR A 368 32.46 18.99 -10.07
N VAL A 369 31.25 19.25 -9.56
CA VAL A 369 30.86 20.55 -8.99
C VAL A 369 30.63 20.44 -7.49
N SER A 370 30.73 21.57 -6.78
CA SER A 370 30.64 21.61 -5.32
C SER A 370 29.80 22.79 -4.83
N GLY A 371 28.67 22.48 -4.19
CA GLY A 371 27.84 23.45 -3.46
C GLY A 371 28.16 23.47 -1.97
N TYR A 372 27.92 24.60 -1.31
CA TYR A 372 28.23 24.80 0.11
C TYR A 372 27.04 25.36 0.88
N CYS A 373 26.87 24.88 2.11
CA CYS A 373 26.16 25.56 3.19
C CYS A 373 27.24 26.01 4.17
N ASN A 374 27.72 27.23 3.94
CA ASN A 374 28.91 27.73 4.61
C ASN A 374 28.64 28.10 6.09
N VAL A 375 29.71 28.49 6.77
CA VAL A 375 29.66 28.90 8.19
C VAL A 375 28.67 30.05 8.43
N ASP A 376 28.53 30.98 7.48
CA ASP A 376 27.60 32.10 7.63
C ASP A 376 26.14 31.63 7.65
N CYS A 377 25.78 30.64 6.82
CA CYS A 377 24.46 30.02 6.87
C CYS A 377 24.25 29.18 8.13
N THR A 378 25.21 28.32 8.49
CA THR A 378 25.05 27.42 9.64
C THR A 378 25.10 28.14 10.98
N ASN A 379 25.66 29.36 11.04
CA ASN A 379 25.61 30.20 12.24
C ASN A 379 24.17 30.55 12.69
N ASP A 380 23.18 30.43 11.81
CA ASP A 380 21.78 30.60 12.15
C ASP A 380 21.15 29.41 12.88
N LEU A 381 21.84 28.28 12.91
CA LEU A 381 21.40 27.10 13.63
C LEU A 381 21.35 27.37 15.15
N PRO A 382 20.49 26.66 15.90
CA PRO A 382 20.46 26.80 17.36
C PRO A 382 21.80 26.38 17.97
N LYS A 383 22.14 26.93 19.15
CA LYS A 383 23.41 26.62 19.86
C LYS A 383 23.67 25.11 20.06
N HIS A 384 22.60 24.33 20.20
CA HIS A 384 22.69 22.88 20.36
C HIS A 384 22.76 22.11 19.05
N GLY A 385 22.67 22.79 17.90
CA GLY A 385 22.69 22.24 16.55
C GLY A 385 21.39 21.58 16.12
N ILE A 386 21.42 21.03 14.92
CA ILE A 386 20.37 20.19 14.34
C ILE A 386 20.88 18.76 14.16
N HIS A 387 19.94 17.83 14.02
CA HIS A 387 20.13 16.41 13.85
C HIS A 387 19.49 15.97 12.53
N LEU A 388 20.32 15.64 11.56
CA LEU A 388 19.92 15.16 10.24
C LEU A 388 19.60 13.67 10.36
N PHE A 389 18.52 13.20 9.75
CA PHE A 389 18.09 11.80 9.87
C PHE A 389 17.73 11.13 8.54
N ASN A 390 17.52 11.89 7.47
CA ASN A 390 17.29 11.38 6.12
C ASN A 390 17.82 12.38 5.10
N VAL A 391 18.32 11.92 3.96
CA VAL A 391 18.77 12.77 2.85
C VAL A 391 18.28 12.19 1.53
N ASN A 392 17.71 13.03 0.67
CA ASN A 392 17.44 12.70 -0.73
C ASN A 392 18.44 13.46 -1.61
N LEU A 393 19.22 12.74 -2.41
CA LEU A 393 20.18 13.31 -3.35
C LEU A 393 19.52 13.40 -4.73
N HIS A 394 19.73 14.51 -5.44
CA HIS A 394 19.07 14.78 -6.71
C HIS A 394 20.01 15.38 -7.75
N ALA A 395 20.06 14.72 -8.91
CA ALA A 395 20.71 15.11 -10.16
C ALA A 395 19.96 14.46 -11.34
N HIS A 396 20.15 14.96 -12.56
CA HIS A 396 19.52 14.41 -13.76
C HIS A 396 20.40 13.34 -14.43
N ALA A 397 20.17 13.06 -15.71
CA ALA A 397 20.64 11.88 -16.43
C ALA A 397 22.16 11.70 -16.48
N SER A 398 22.93 12.79 -16.39
CA SER A 398 24.39 12.81 -16.41
C SER A 398 24.99 12.60 -15.02
N GLY A 399 24.20 12.63 -13.95
CA GLY A 399 24.68 12.38 -12.59
C GLY A 399 25.24 10.96 -12.46
N SER A 400 26.47 10.84 -11.96
CA SER A 400 27.20 9.56 -11.83
C SER A 400 27.79 9.34 -10.43
N GLY A 401 27.84 10.37 -9.59
CA GLY A 401 28.26 10.23 -8.19
C GLY A 401 27.88 11.46 -7.36
N MET A 402 27.47 11.28 -6.12
CA MET A 402 27.05 12.37 -5.24
C MET A 402 27.48 12.13 -3.79
N SER A 403 27.88 13.19 -3.08
CA SER A 403 28.15 13.08 -1.64
C SER A 403 27.84 14.35 -0.87
N LEU A 404 27.41 14.18 0.38
CA LEU A 404 27.21 15.27 1.33
C LEU A 404 28.24 15.15 2.47
N ARG A 405 29.19 16.09 2.49
CA ARG A 405 30.33 16.12 3.40
C ARG A 405 30.11 17.14 4.50
N HIS A 406 30.73 16.90 5.65
CA HIS A 406 30.53 17.70 6.87
C HIS A 406 31.87 18.10 7.46
N PHE A 407 32.08 19.40 7.65
CA PHE A 407 33.32 19.98 8.16
C PHE A 407 33.06 20.76 9.45
N ARG A 408 34.04 20.72 10.36
CA ARG A 408 34.09 21.57 11.55
C ARG A 408 35.47 22.21 11.65
N GLY A 409 35.54 23.50 11.33
CA GLY A 409 36.83 24.15 11.02
C GLY A 409 37.47 23.48 9.81
N ASP A 410 38.77 23.23 9.86
CA ASP A 410 39.52 22.59 8.76
C ASP A 410 39.40 21.05 8.75
N ALA A 411 38.70 20.45 9.71
CA ALA A 411 38.57 19.00 9.84
C ALA A 411 37.29 18.49 9.19
N GLU A 412 37.42 17.53 8.27
CA GLU A 412 36.31 16.74 7.77
C GLU A 412 35.87 15.73 8.83
N LEU A 413 34.58 15.72 9.12
CA LEU A 413 33.91 14.71 9.95
C LEU A 413 33.41 13.56 9.06
N ALA A 414 32.85 12.51 9.67
CA ALA A 414 32.22 11.45 8.90
C ALA A 414 31.19 12.03 7.93
N ARG A 415 31.32 11.66 6.65
CA ARG A 415 30.39 12.06 5.58
C ARG A 415 28.94 11.72 5.99
N ILE A 416 27.99 12.55 5.57
CA ILE A 416 26.58 12.41 5.92
C ILE A 416 25.91 11.37 5.04
N VAL A 417 26.14 11.43 3.73
CA VAL A 417 25.71 10.43 2.74
C VAL A 417 26.71 10.41 1.58
N GLN A 418 26.88 9.25 0.94
CA GLN A 418 27.73 9.05 -0.23
C GLN A 418 27.05 8.06 -1.19
N ASP A 419 27.14 8.36 -2.47
CA ASP A 419 26.63 7.56 -3.58
C ASP A 419 27.66 7.61 -4.72
N ASP A 420 28.60 6.66 -4.73
CA ASP A 420 29.71 6.66 -5.69
C ASP A 420 29.29 6.15 -7.07
N THR A 421 28.14 5.50 -7.15
CA THR A 421 27.57 4.86 -8.34
C THR A 421 26.15 5.37 -8.57
N TYR A 422 25.95 6.66 -8.31
CA TYR A 422 24.64 7.31 -8.35
C TYR A 422 23.99 7.09 -9.72
N ASP A 423 22.73 6.64 -9.70
CA ASP A 423 21.91 6.45 -10.88
C ASP A 423 20.65 7.32 -10.73
N PHE A 424 20.45 8.25 -11.67
CA PHE A 424 19.32 9.17 -11.64
C PHE A 424 17.95 8.47 -11.72
N ARG A 425 17.90 7.19 -12.06
CA ARG A 425 16.66 6.40 -12.08
C ARG A 425 16.29 5.87 -10.70
N TYR A 426 17.18 6.01 -9.72
CA TYR A 426 16.98 5.56 -8.34
C TYR A 426 17.50 6.59 -7.32
N GLN A 427 16.61 7.50 -6.95
CA GLN A 427 16.89 8.65 -6.09
C GLN A 427 16.04 8.58 -4.82
N GLU A 428 16.27 7.56 -3.99
CA GLU A 428 15.43 7.34 -2.81
C GLU A 428 15.71 8.30 -1.64
N ASN A 429 14.75 8.40 -0.71
CA ASN A 429 14.93 9.09 0.55
C ASN A 429 15.76 8.22 1.49
N ARG A 430 17.06 8.48 1.63
CA ARG A 430 18.04 7.60 2.30
C ARG A 430 18.05 7.85 3.82
N PRO A 431 17.55 6.92 4.66
CA PRO A 431 17.63 7.06 6.11
C PRO A 431 19.10 6.97 6.57
N LEU A 432 19.49 7.83 7.51
CA LEU A 432 20.85 7.80 8.04
C LEU A 432 20.98 6.74 9.15
N HIS A 433 22.03 5.93 9.09
CA HIS A 433 22.38 4.92 10.12
C HIS A 433 22.29 5.47 11.55
N HIS A 434 22.81 6.69 11.73
CA HIS A 434 22.65 7.45 12.96
C HIS A 434 22.40 8.91 12.60
N ALA A 435 21.56 9.58 13.39
CA ALA A 435 21.29 10.99 13.17
C ALA A 435 22.60 11.82 13.28
N ARG A 436 22.93 12.58 12.24
CA ARG A 436 24.17 13.37 12.16
C ARG A 436 23.96 14.75 12.75
N LYS A 437 24.87 15.19 13.61
CA LYS A 437 24.71 16.46 14.34
C LYS A 437 25.52 17.58 13.69
N VAL A 438 24.84 18.62 13.21
CA VAL A 438 25.45 19.82 12.63
C VAL A 438 25.30 20.97 13.63
N LEU A 439 26.41 21.61 13.99
CA LEU A 439 26.48 22.72 14.93
C LEU A 439 26.61 24.06 14.18
N PRO A 440 26.26 25.18 14.84
CA PRO A 440 26.61 26.50 14.32
C PRO A 440 28.12 26.62 14.12
N GLY A 441 28.55 27.11 12.97
CA GLY A 441 29.96 27.21 12.60
C GLY A 441 30.53 26.00 11.86
N ASP A 442 29.72 24.96 11.63
CA ASP A 442 30.09 23.85 10.74
C ASP A 442 29.88 24.25 9.26
N GLU A 443 30.52 23.56 8.32
CA GLU A 443 30.29 23.72 6.87
C GLU A 443 29.80 22.40 6.29
N LEU A 444 28.77 22.45 5.44
CA LEU A 444 28.32 21.31 4.65
C LEU A 444 28.73 21.52 3.19
N LYS A 445 29.20 20.47 2.52
CA LYS A 445 29.60 20.48 1.12
C LYS A 445 28.85 19.40 0.36
N LEU A 446 28.08 19.77 -0.65
CA LEU A 446 27.44 18.87 -1.60
C LEU A 446 28.35 18.75 -2.82
N GLU A 447 28.80 17.54 -3.13
CA GLU A 447 29.59 17.25 -4.34
C GLU A 447 28.74 16.43 -5.32
N CYS A 448 28.70 16.86 -6.58
CA CYS A 448 27.99 16.17 -7.66
C CYS A 448 28.97 15.93 -8.80
N THR A 449 29.01 14.68 -9.27
CA THR A 449 29.91 14.17 -10.30
C THR A 449 29.09 13.77 -11.51
N TYR A 450 29.54 14.14 -12.70
CA TYR A 450 28.81 13.92 -13.95
C TYR A 450 29.62 13.14 -14.99
N ASP A 451 28.89 12.35 -15.78
CA ASP A 451 29.36 11.64 -16.97
C ASP A 451 28.47 12.00 -18.17
N THR A 452 29.07 12.58 -19.20
CA THR A 452 28.41 12.97 -20.46
C THR A 452 28.91 12.16 -21.67
N THR A 453 29.71 11.12 -21.46
CA THR A 453 30.31 10.31 -22.54
C THR A 453 29.29 9.49 -23.33
N TRP A 454 28.14 9.21 -22.75
CA TRP A 454 27.03 8.49 -23.38
C TRP A 454 26.16 9.37 -24.28
N LYS A 455 26.28 10.71 -24.21
CA LYS A 455 25.39 11.65 -24.90
C LYS A 455 25.78 11.79 -26.36
N HIS A 456 24.86 11.46 -27.28
CA HIS A 456 25.08 11.58 -28.72
C HIS A 456 23.92 12.30 -29.43
N PRO A 457 24.17 13.37 -30.23
CA PRO A 457 25.46 14.00 -30.46
C PRO A 457 26.04 14.65 -29.19
N ALA A 458 27.37 14.65 -29.09
CA ALA A 458 28.07 15.25 -27.95
C ALA A 458 27.80 16.75 -27.91
N GLY A 459 27.42 17.26 -26.74
CA GLY A 459 27.17 18.68 -26.51
C GLY A 459 27.18 19.03 -25.03
N VAL A 460 27.47 20.29 -24.73
CA VAL A 460 27.49 20.86 -23.38
C VAL A 460 26.15 20.64 -22.69
N VAL A 461 26.20 20.32 -21.40
CA VAL A 461 25.02 20.23 -20.54
C VAL A 461 25.07 21.41 -19.56
N ILE A 462 23.96 22.14 -19.44
CA ILE A 462 23.84 23.31 -18.56
C ILE A 462 22.89 22.97 -17.42
N GLY A 463 23.03 23.64 -16.28
CA GLY A 463 22.08 23.51 -15.18
C GLY A 463 20.68 23.97 -15.57
N GLY A 464 19.64 23.31 -15.08
CA GLY A 464 18.26 23.66 -15.44
C GLY A 464 17.24 22.60 -15.06
N PRO A 465 15.94 22.93 -15.14
CA PRO A 465 14.85 22.02 -14.80
C PRO A 465 14.46 21.07 -15.94
N GLY A 466 14.98 21.26 -17.16
CA GLY A 466 14.68 20.41 -18.30
C GLY A 466 15.28 19.01 -18.18
N SER A 467 14.69 18.05 -18.89
CA SER A 467 15.16 16.65 -18.95
C SER A 467 16.58 16.48 -19.54
N HIS A 468 17.04 17.47 -20.30
CA HIS A 468 18.37 17.52 -20.91
C HIS A 468 19.34 18.47 -20.19
N ASP A 469 18.85 19.15 -19.15
CA ASP A 469 19.63 19.99 -18.26
C ASP A 469 20.11 19.19 -17.05
N GLU A 470 20.91 19.80 -16.16
CA GLU A 470 21.37 19.15 -14.93
C GLU A 470 21.03 19.89 -13.64
N MET A 471 21.06 19.13 -12.54
CA MET A 471 20.89 19.65 -11.20
C MET A 471 21.92 19.04 -10.24
N CYS A 472 22.19 19.77 -9.16
CA CYS A 472 23.00 19.31 -8.03
C CYS A 472 22.30 19.74 -6.75
N MET A 473 21.49 18.85 -6.19
CA MET A 473 20.62 19.15 -5.05
C MET A 473 20.64 18.05 -3.99
N ALA A 474 20.39 18.44 -2.74
CA ALA A 474 20.14 17.53 -1.64
C ALA A 474 19.04 18.08 -0.73
N PHE A 475 18.00 17.29 -0.49
CA PHE A 475 16.94 17.57 0.47
C PHE A 475 17.27 16.89 1.80
N ILE A 476 17.62 17.68 2.80
CA ILE A 476 18.14 17.19 4.08
C ILE A 476 17.06 17.30 5.15
N TYR A 477 16.58 16.17 5.65
CA TYR A 477 15.58 16.11 6.72
C TYR A 477 16.24 16.17 8.09
N TYR A 478 15.82 17.13 8.92
CA TYR A 478 16.47 17.39 10.20
C TYR A 478 15.50 17.76 11.33
N TYR A 479 15.98 17.73 12.57
CA TYR A 479 15.29 18.29 13.74
C TYR A 479 16.28 18.91 14.75
N PRO A 480 15.86 19.87 15.59
CA PRO A 480 14.57 20.57 15.54
C PRO A 480 14.49 21.49 14.31
N ARG A 481 13.28 21.70 13.78
CA ARG A 481 12.97 22.65 12.69
C ARG A 481 13.56 24.03 12.99
N THR A 482 14.21 24.63 11.99
CA THR A 482 14.80 25.98 12.10
C THR A 482 14.27 26.89 11.00
N ARG A 483 14.73 28.14 11.00
CA ARG A 483 14.41 29.09 9.93
C ARG A 483 15.20 28.84 8.66
N LEU A 484 16.39 28.25 8.76
CA LEU A 484 17.24 27.98 7.60
C LEU A 484 16.60 26.85 6.79
N VAL A 485 16.15 27.17 5.58
CA VAL A 485 15.43 26.21 4.71
C VAL A 485 16.16 25.92 3.43
N GLN A 486 17.03 26.83 2.96
CA GLN A 486 17.85 26.57 1.79
C GLN A 486 19.24 27.22 1.92
N CYS A 487 20.23 26.47 1.46
CA CYS A 487 21.60 26.89 1.24
C CYS A 487 21.90 26.74 -0.25
N GLN A 488 22.10 27.86 -0.94
CA GLN A 488 22.44 27.87 -2.35
C GLN A 488 23.86 28.37 -2.56
N SER A 489 24.58 27.72 -3.46
CA SER A 489 25.87 28.19 -3.94
C SER A 489 25.87 28.35 -5.45
N ASP A 490 26.48 29.41 -5.93
CA ASP A 490 26.58 29.72 -7.35
C ASP A 490 28.01 30.15 -7.67
N SER A 491 28.53 29.71 -8.80
CA SER A 491 29.79 30.23 -9.31
C SER A 491 29.52 31.52 -10.08
N ASN A 492 30.39 32.51 -9.96
CA ASN A 492 30.29 33.75 -10.72
C ASN A 492 30.58 33.48 -12.20
N ILE A 493 29.54 33.08 -12.93
CA ILE A 493 29.65 32.63 -14.32
C ILE A 493 30.18 33.73 -15.22
N ASN A 494 29.77 34.98 -15.02
CA ASN A 494 30.27 36.12 -15.79
C ASN A 494 31.76 36.36 -15.57
N LEU A 495 32.27 36.17 -14.35
CA LEU A 495 33.70 36.26 -14.07
C LEU A 495 34.48 35.15 -14.79
N ILE A 496 34.01 33.91 -14.69
CA ILE A 496 34.66 32.74 -15.32
C ILE A 496 34.61 32.89 -16.84
N LEU A 497 33.44 33.21 -17.40
CA LEU A 497 33.26 33.35 -18.84
C LEU A 497 34.09 34.49 -19.43
N ARG A 498 34.15 35.63 -18.74
CA ARG A 498 34.98 36.76 -19.18
C ARG A 498 36.47 36.44 -19.14
N GLN A 499 36.93 35.71 -18.12
CA GLN A 499 38.35 35.36 -17.99
C GLN A 499 38.79 34.29 -19.00
N GLN A 500 37.94 33.31 -19.29
CA GLN A 500 38.28 32.15 -20.12
C GLN A 500 37.89 32.33 -21.59
N PHE A 501 36.82 33.08 -21.88
CA PHE A 501 36.24 33.20 -23.22
C PHE A 501 36.00 34.65 -23.69
N ASP A 502 36.27 35.66 -22.84
CA ASP A 502 35.92 37.08 -23.09
C ASP A 502 34.42 37.29 -23.40
N ILE A 503 33.57 36.43 -22.83
CA ILE A 503 32.11 36.49 -22.98
C ILE A 503 31.49 37.23 -21.78
N ILE A 504 30.52 38.10 -22.06
CA ILE A 504 29.62 38.69 -21.07
C ILE A 504 28.20 38.26 -21.41
N THR A 505 27.47 37.74 -20.43
CA THR A 505 26.10 37.30 -20.61
C THR A 505 25.13 38.18 -19.81
N SER A 506 23.88 38.25 -20.28
CA SER A 506 22.77 38.85 -19.54
C SER A 506 22.63 38.20 -18.17
N ASP A 507 22.13 38.92 -17.17
CA ASP A 507 21.77 38.36 -15.86
C ASP A 507 20.70 37.27 -16.04
N PRO A 508 21.03 35.99 -15.83
CA PRO A 508 20.04 34.93 -15.87
C PRO A 508 19.17 35.09 -14.63
N GLY A 509 17.97 35.67 -14.77
CA GLY A 509 16.99 35.63 -13.68
C GLY A 509 16.76 34.19 -13.19
N GLU A 510 16.17 34.02 -11.99
CA GLU A 510 16.07 32.74 -11.26
C GLU A 510 15.54 31.51 -12.04
N GLN A 511 14.97 31.70 -13.24
CA GLN A 511 14.36 30.66 -14.07
C GLN A 511 15.17 30.24 -15.32
N TYR A 512 16.21 30.98 -15.75
CA TYR A 512 16.90 30.72 -17.03
C TYR A 512 18.41 30.61 -16.87
N LEU A 513 18.92 29.38 -16.66
CA LEU A 513 20.35 29.12 -16.47
C LEU A 513 21.17 29.08 -17.78
N ASN A 514 20.54 29.29 -18.95
CA ASN A 514 21.20 29.42 -20.25
C ASN A 514 21.07 30.88 -20.76
N PRO A 515 21.97 31.78 -20.35
CA PRO A 515 21.84 33.21 -20.60
C PRO A 515 22.14 33.58 -22.06
N VAL A 516 21.67 34.76 -22.48
CA VAL A 516 21.97 35.35 -23.78
C VAL A 516 23.30 36.11 -23.70
N ILE A 517 24.10 36.03 -24.76
CA ILE A 517 25.38 36.74 -24.85
C ILE A 517 25.14 38.21 -25.20
N GLU A 518 25.75 39.09 -24.41
CA GLU A 518 25.78 40.55 -24.61
C GLU A 518 27.09 40.99 -25.28
N GLU A 519 28.23 40.40 -24.91
CA GLU A 519 29.53 40.64 -25.55
C GLU A 519 30.29 39.31 -25.75
N PRO A 520 31.08 39.14 -26.82
CA PRO A 520 31.35 40.09 -27.90
C PRO A 520 30.18 40.23 -28.89
N SER A 521 30.15 41.33 -29.65
CA SER A 521 29.07 41.63 -30.61
C SER A 521 28.88 40.57 -31.70
N GLU A 522 29.89 39.73 -31.94
CA GLU A 522 29.87 38.63 -32.91
C GLU A 522 28.83 37.55 -32.54
N TRP A 523 28.57 37.39 -31.23
CA TRP A 523 27.64 36.42 -30.67
C TRP A 523 26.46 37.09 -29.96
N GLU A 524 26.28 38.39 -30.15
CA GLU A 524 25.14 39.13 -29.59
C GLU A 524 23.84 38.43 -29.98
N THR A 525 22.95 38.21 -29.01
CA THR A 525 21.67 37.47 -29.14
C THR A 525 21.75 35.94 -29.21
N TRP A 526 22.94 35.35 -29.26
CA TRP A 526 23.10 33.89 -29.15
C TRP A 526 22.92 33.45 -27.70
N ILE A 527 22.41 32.24 -27.48
CA ILE A 527 22.37 31.62 -26.16
C ILE A 527 23.72 30.96 -25.85
N LEU A 528 24.11 30.97 -24.57
CA LEU A 528 25.42 30.50 -24.12
C LEU A 528 25.72 29.07 -24.58
N SER A 529 24.75 28.15 -24.49
CA SER A 529 24.93 26.76 -24.95
C SER A 529 25.34 26.66 -26.41
N ASP A 530 24.82 27.52 -27.28
CA ASP A 530 25.08 27.43 -28.72
C ASP A 530 26.54 27.82 -29.00
N VAL A 531 27.01 28.92 -28.41
CA VAL A 531 28.42 29.34 -28.52
C VAL A 531 29.35 28.30 -27.93
N LEU A 532 29.01 27.75 -26.75
CA LEU A 532 29.81 26.70 -26.12
C LEU A 532 29.87 25.41 -26.95
N ASN A 533 28.88 25.14 -27.79
CA ASN A 533 28.84 23.96 -28.66
C ASN A 533 29.47 24.21 -30.04
N THR A 534 29.44 25.43 -30.58
CA THR A 534 29.90 25.71 -31.96
C THR A 534 31.26 26.41 -32.03
N GLU A 535 31.57 27.29 -31.10
CA GLU A 535 32.75 28.17 -31.17
C GLU A 535 33.89 27.73 -30.26
N ILE A 536 33.60 26.90 -29.25
CA ILE A 536 34.56 26.46 -28.26
C ILE A 536 35.12 25.07 -28.60
N ASP A 537 36.45 24.96 -28.67
CA ASP A 537 37.16 23.69 -28.80
C ASP A 537 37.49 23.10 -27.42
N TRP A 538 36.79 22.02 -27.06
CA TRP A 538 36.86 21.35 -25.76
C TRP A 538 38.08 20.43 -25.64
N THR A 539 39.28 21.01 -25.57
CA THR A 539 40.51 20.25 -25.29
C THR A 539 40.57 19.78 -23.82
N ASP A 540 41.29 18.69 -23.52
CA ASP A 540 41.42 18.19 -22.14
C ASP A 540 42.07 19.20 -21.18
N ALA A 541 43.04 19.98 -21.68
CA ALA A 541 43.66 21.06 -20.91
C ALA A 541 42.65 22.18 -20.60
N PHE A 542 41.76 22.47 -21.53
CA PHE A 542 40.72 23.47 -21.36
C PHE A 542 39.67 23.01 -20.34
N ARG A 543 39.16 21.77 -20.47
CA ARG A 543 38.26 21.14 -19.49
C ARG A 543 38.86 21.21 -18.09
N SER A 544 40.11 20.78 -17.92
CA SER A 544 40.80 20.79 -16.63
C SER A 544 40.95 22.19 -16.03
N THR A 545 41.20 23.19 -16.87
CA THR A 545 41.31 24.59 -16.43
C THR A 545 39.96 25.12 -15.96
N LEU A 546 38.90 24.87 -16.74
CA LEU A 546 37.55 25.30 -16.41
C LEU A 546 37.07 24.64 -15.10
N GLU A 547 37.33 23.34 -14.91
CA GLU A 547 36.98 22.62 -13.69
C GLU A 547 37.64 23.26 -12.45
N GLN A 548 38.93 23.62 -12.56
CA GLN A 548 39.64 24.30 -11.48
C GLN A 548 39.02 25.66 -11.13
N GLU A 549 38.58 26.44 -12.12
CA GLU A 549 37.90 27.71 -11.88
C GLU A 549 36.56 27.54 -11.15
N PHE A 550 35.79 26.50 -11.48
CA PHE A 550 34.54 26.15 -10.78
C PHE A 550 34.76 25.66 -9.35
N GLN A 551 35.94 25.09 -9.05
CA GLN A 551 36.28 24.61 -7.70
C GLN A 551 36.83 25.70 -6.78
N LYS A 552 37.21 26.87 -7.30
CA LYS A 552 37.75 27.97 -6.49
C LYS A 552 36.66 28.61 -5.63
N LYS A 553 36.81 28.51 -4.30
CA LYS A 553 35.91 29.17 -3.33
C LYS A 553 35.79 30.69 -3.52
N GLU A 554 36.80 31.37 -4.08
CA GLU A 554 36.74 32.82 -4.35
C GLU A 554 35.79 33.20 -5.49
N ASN A 555 35.47 32.25 -6.37
CA ASN A 555 34.51 32.43 -7.45
C ASN A 555 33.08 32.06 -7.03
N LEU A 556 32.88 31.62 -5.78
CA LEU A 556 31.62 31.07 -5.29
C LEU A 556 30.88 32.06 -4.40
N GLU A 557 29.62 32.32 -4.73
CA GLU A 557 28.69 33.09 -3.92
C GLU A 557 27.73 32.14 -3.19
N THR A 558 27.49 32.37 -1.89
CA THR A 558 26.59 31.54 -1.08
C THR A 558 25.44 32.37 -0.54
N SER A 559 24.21 31.89 -0.76
CA SER A 559 22.96 32.51 -0.33
C SER A 559 22.21 31.61 0.66
N CYS A 560 21.79 32.18 1.80
CA CYS A 560 21.05 31.47 2.84
C CYS A 560 19.60 31.98 2.91
N PHE A 561 18.64 31.12 2.61
CA PHE A 561 17.21 31.45 2.60
C PHE A 561 16.55 31.06 3.92
N ARG A 562 15.63 31.91 4.38
CA ARG A 562 15.05 31.81 5.73
C ARG A 562 13.54 31.99 5.75
N ASN A 563 12.85 31.14 6.49
CA ASN A 563 11.42 31.22 6.73
C ASN A 563 11.05 32.13 7.92
N ASP A 564 9.78 32.52 7.98
CA ASP A 564 9.22 33.48 8.94
C ASP A 564 8.87 32.92 10.34
N LEU A 565 9.44 31.78 10.73
CA LEU A 565 9.21 31.18 12.06
C LEU A 565 9.61 32.14 13.19
N PRO A 566 8.90 32.24 14.33
CA PRO A 566 9.28 33.12 15.45
C PRO A 566 10.67 32.80 16.01
N ILE A 567 11.46 33.82 16.44
CA ILE A 567 12.70 33.58 17.20
C ILE A 567 12.29 33.04 18.57
N HIS A 568 12.30 31.72 18.74
CA HIS A 568 12.21 31.12 20.07
C HIS A 568 13.57 31.21 20.77
N ASP A 569 13.98 32.43 21.08
CA ASP A 569 14.95 32.63 22.15
C ASP A 569 14.14 32.59 23.45
N HIS A 570 14.38 31.58 24.28
CA HIS A 570 13.85 31.55 25.63
C HIS A 570 14.56 32.63 26.45
N HIS A 571 14.20 33.91 26.23
CA HIS A 571 14.18 35.01 27.19
C HIS A 571 13.75 36.34 26.52
N GLY A 572 12.70 36.98 27.05
CA GLY A 572 12.54 38.44 26.99
C GLY A 572 11.30 38.99 26.26
N ARG A 573 10.50 39.78 26.99
CA ARG A 573 9.25 40.44 26.58
C ARG A 573 9.46 41.54 25.53
N ARG A 574 8.41 41.78 24.73
CA ARG A 574 8.18 42.92 23.81
C ARG A 574 8.64 44.29 24.39
N HIS A 575 9.35 45.07 23.57
CA HIS A 575 9.08 46.51 23.40
C HIS A 575 9.55 47.02 22.02
N LYS A 576 8.64 47.65 21.27
CA LYS A 576 8.90 48.45 20.06
C LYS A 576 9.44 49.83 20.45
N LYS A 577 10.61 50.24 19.92
CA LYS A 577 10.89 51.49 19.16
C LYS A 577 12.35 51.99 19.29
N ASP A 578 12.90 52.31 18.12
CA ASP A 578 13.85 53.39 17.77
C ASP A 578 15.28 53.48 18.36
N ARG A 579 16.25 53.34 17.42
CA ARG A 579 17.52 54.09 17.24
C ARG A 579 18.15 54.83 18.45
N LYS A 580 19.32 54.32 18.91
CA LYS A 580 20.65 54.99 19.06
C LYS A 580 21.43 54.58 20.33
N HIS A 581 22.68 54.15 20.11
CA HIS A 581 23.94 54.37 20.87
C HIS A 581 24.05 54.07 22.40
N VAL A 582 25.05 53.21 22.70
CA VAL A 582 26.13 53.34 23.73
C VAL A 582 25.91 52.86 25.19
N HIS A 583 26.77 51.89 25.58
CA HIS A 583 27.39 51.54 26.89
C HIS A 583 26.56 51.08 28.12
N GLY A 584 27.04 49.99 28.75
CA GLY A 584 27.22 49.93 30.22
C GLY A 584 26.55 48.80 31.04
N LEU A 585 27.35 47.78 31.39
CA LEU A 585 27.54 47.14 32.73
C LEU A 585 26.34 46.66 33.62
N ILE A 586 26.43 45.36 33.97
CA ILE A 586 26.49 44.76 35.35
C ILE A 586 25.23 44.33 36.13
N GLU A 587 25.31 43.07 36.63
CA GLU A 587 24.71 42.42 37.83
C GLU A 587 23.18 42.33 37.98
N ALA A 588 22.56 41.37 38.67
CA ALA A 588 22.89 40.05 39.21
C ALA A 588 21.58 39.47 39.81
N MET A 589 21.64 38.18 40.18
CA MET A 589 20.96 37.57 41.34
C MET A 589 19.53 36.98 41.23
N THR A 590 19.52 35.64 41.37
CA THR A 590 18.73 34.76 42.29
C THR A 590 17.24 34.48 42.01
N LEU A 591 16.83 33.22 41.78
CA LEU A 591 16.64 32.05 42.67
C LEU A 591 15.21 31.95 43.26
N LYS A 592 14.41 30.95 42.85
CA LYS A 592 13.87 29.88 43.71
C LYS A 592 12.78 29.02 43.04
N MET A 593 12.92 27.72 43.30
CA MET A 593 12.02 26.60 43.02
C MET A 593 10.72 26.66 43.84
N ALA A 594 9.68 25.94 43.37
CA ALA A 594 8.87 25.07 44.23
C ALA A 594 8.13 24.00 43.41
N SER A 595 8.30 22.75 43.82
CA SER A 595 7.57 21.55 43.40
C SER A 595 6.27 21.38 44.17
N VAL A 596 5.23 20.76 43.57
CA VAL A 596 4.27 19.91 44.29
C VAL A 596 3.83 18.77 43.38
N LYS A 597 4.09 17.53 43.78
CA LYS A 597 3.37 16.33 43.34
C LYS A 597 2.30 16.02 44.40
N PHE A 598 1.08 15.69 43.98
CA PHE A 598 0.28 14.67 44.68
C PHE A 598 -0.76 14.06 43.74
N SER A 599 -0.83 12.73 43.79
CA SER A 599 -1.70 11.87 42.99
C SER A 599 -3.11 11.75 43.57
N ILE A 600 -3.97 11.14 42.75
CA ILE A 600 -5.30 10.54 43.00
C ILE A 600 -6.47 11.37 42.45
N PHE A 601 -6.86 11.04 41.23
CA PHE A 601 -8.27 10.76 40.89
C PHE A 601 -8.27 9.75 39.74
N LEU A 602 -8.44 8.47 40.10
CA LEU A 602 -8.85 7.41 39.20
C LEU A 602 -10.38 7.49 39.04
N ALA A 603 -10.86 7.12 37.85
CA ALA A 603 -12.25 6.89 37.45
C ALA A 603 -13.13 8.13 37.23
N ILE A 604 -13.22 8.56 35.96
CA ILE A 604 -14.47 8.60 35.17
C ILE A 604 -14.15 8.87 33.68
N LEU A 605 -14.38 7.82 32.87
CA LEU A 605 -14.91 7.73 31.50
C LEU A 605 -14.17 8.48 30.36
N ALA A 606 -13.45 7.85 29.41
CA ALA A 606 -13.77 6.73 28.49
C ALA A 606 -14.85 7.06 27.44
N VAL A 607 -14.42 7.49 26.23
CA VAL A 607 -15.00 7.37 24.86
C VAL A 607 -13.90 7.95 23.91
N SER A 608 -13.42 7.40 22.80
CA SER A 608 -13.61 6.15 22.04
C SER A 608 -12.33 5.96 21.20
N THR A 609 -11.62 4.86 21.41
CA THR A 609 -10.57 4.36 20.52
C THR A 609 -11.00 2.98 20.09
N ASP A 610 -11.41 2.78 18.85
CA ASP A 610 -11.63 1.42 18.34
C ASP A 610 -11.01 1.31 16.95
N ALA A 611 -9.77 0.83 16.92
CA ALA A 611 -9.09 0.21 15.78
C ALA A 611 -8.18 -0.86 16.40
N LEU A 612 -8.66 -2.11 16.30
CA LEU A 612 -8.23 -3.34 17.01
C LEU A 612 -8.16 -3.23 18.55
N PRO A 613 -8.63 -4.25 19.30
CA PRO A 613 -8.56 -4.23 20.76
C PRO A 613 -7.10 -4.15 21.21
N LYS A 614 -6.69 -3.01 21.77
CA LYS A 614 -5.31 -2.75 22.24
C LYS A 614 -4.89 -3.60 23.44
N THR A 615 -5.82 -4.35 24.04
CA THR A 615 -5.58 -5.38 25.05
C THR A 615 -6.83 -6.26 25.12
N GLY A 616 -6.73 -7.55 24.79
CA GLY A 616 -7.86 -8.46 24.98
C GLY A 616 -7.65 -9.84 24.39
N ILE A 617 -7.74 -10.85 25.27
CA ILE A 617 -8.02 -12.22 24.89
C ILE A 617 -9.50 -12.27 24.49
N GLN A 618 -9.82 -12.76 23.30
CA GLN A 618 -11.21 -12.95 22.89
C GLN A 618 -11.93 -14.00 23.72
N GLY A 619 -13.26 -14.01 23.69
CA GLY A 619 -14.01 -15.18 24.14
C GLY A 619 -13.71 -16.38 23.26
N LYS A 620 -13.85 -17.58 23.81
CA LYS A 620 -13.57 -18.81 23.07
C LYS A 620 -14.64 -19.05 21.99
N ARG A 621 -14.21 -19.50 20.81
CA ARG A 621 -15.09 -20.02 19.76
C ARG A 621 -14.94 -21.53 19.69
N THR A 622 -16.00 -22.23 19.33
CA THR A 622 -16.00 -23.70 19.25
C THR A 622 -16.72 -24.15 17.99
N GLU A 623 -16.10 -25.08 17.26
CA GLU A 623 -16.69 -25.71 16.09
C GLU A 623 -16.56 -27.24 16.19
N SER A 624 -17.61 -27.94 15.72
CA SER A 624 -17.59 -29.38 15.55
C SER A 624 -17.32 -29.68 14.08
N LEU A 625 -16.09 -30.04 13.75
CA LEU A 625 -15.67 -30.29 12.36
C LEU A 625 -16.18 -31.67 11.87
N HIS A 626 -16.40 -32.58 12.82
CA HIS A 626 -17.00 -33.90 12.64
C HIS A 626 -17.70 -34.31 13.96
N PRO A 627 -18.66 -35.25 13.98
CA PRO A 627 -19.21 -35.79 15.23
C PRO A 627 -18.16 -36.27 16.24
N ASP A 628 -17.02 -36.75 15.73
CA ASP A 628 -15.89 -37.24 16.51
C ASP A 628 -14.72 -36.26 16.61
N TYR A 629 -14.84 -35.03 16.10
CA TYR A 629 -13.76 -34.04 16.09
C TYR A 629 -14.28 -32.64 16.41
N ARG A 630 -13.80 -32.06 17.51
CA ARG A 630 -14.13 -30.71 17.97
C ARG A 630 -12.88 -29.88 18.15
N VAL A 631 -12.96 -28.62 17.73
CA VAL A 631 -11.93 -27.61 17.96
C VAL A 631 -12.55 -26.42 18.68
N GLU A 632 -11.87 -25.94 19.70
CA GLU A 632 -12.15 -24.67 20.37
C GLU A 632 -10.91 -23.80 20.24
N TRP A 633 -11.07 -22.49 20.01
CA TRP A 633 -9.93 -21.59 19.89
C TRP A 633 -10.18 -20.25 20.55
N GLN A 634 -9.08 -19.56 20.83
CA GLN A 634 -9.07 -18.25 21.47
C GLN A 634 -7.90 -17.42 20.97
N ALA A 635 -8.18 -16.26 20.39
CA ALA A 635 -7.18 -15.32 19.90
C ALA A 635 -6.82 -14.28 20.98
N ASP A 636 -5.53 -13.99 21.12
CA ASP A 636 -4.96 -12.91 21.91
C ASP A 636 -4.29 -11.89 20.99
N TYR A 637 -4.89 -10.70 20.88
CA TYR A 637 -4.41 -9.62 20.00
C TYR A 637 -3.23 -8.86 20.61
N GLY A 638 -3.04 -8.92 21.93
CA GLY A 638 -1.93 -8.27 22.61
C GLY A 638 -0.63 -9.02 22.34
N GLU A 639 -0.68 -10.34 22.48
CA GLU A 639 0.47 -11.22 22.23
C GLU A 639 0.55 -11.68 20.76
N LYS A 640 -0.48 -11.40 19.94
CA LYS A 640 -0.63 -11.91 18.57
C LYS A 640 -0.49 -13.42 18.48
N THR A 641 -1.22 -14.12 19.36
CA THR A 641 -1.20 -15.59 19.44
C THR A 641 -2.60 -16.16 19.47
N ILE A 642 -2.76 -17.39 19.03
CA ILE A 642 -3.99 -18.16 19.13
C ILE A 642 -3.73 -19.46 19.87
N GLU A 643 -4.66 -19.85 20.73
CA GLU A 643 -4.66 -21.16 21.38
C GLU A 643 -5.79 -22.02 20.83
N PHE A 644 -5.52 -23.31 20.64
CA PHE A 644 -6.46 -24.32 20.16
C PHE A 644 -6.59 -25.45 21.17
N TRP A 645 -7.83 -25.84 21.48
CA TRP A 645 -8.18 -27.05 22.22
C TRP A 645 -8.91 -27.99 21.27
N ILE A 646 -8.22 -29.07 20.92
CA ILE A 646 -8.69 -30.06 19.96
C ILE A 646 -9.05 -31.32 20.72
N SER A 647 -10.16 -31.93 20.36
CA SER A 647 -10.70 -33.11 21.04
C SER A 647 -11.25 -34.08 20.00
N ALA A 648 -10.69 -35.28 19.92
CA ALA A 648 -11.11 -36.31 18.99
C ALA A 648 -11.38 -37.66 19.66
N ASN A 649 -12.42 -38.38 19.23
CA ASN A 649 -12.74 -39.72 19.73
C ASN A 649 -11.84 -40.77 19.06
N THR A 650 -10.59 -40.86 19.51
CA THR A 650 -9.62 -41.86 19.07
C THR A 650 -8.59 -42.15 20.17
N THR A 651 -7.95 -43.31 20.08
CA THR A 651 -6.73 -43.68 20.79
C THR A 651 -5.50 -43.74 19.87
N GLY A 652 -5.60 -43.14 18.68
CA GLY A 652 -4.48 -42.97 17.74
C GLY A 652 -4.14 -41.48 17.59
N PHE A 653 -3.42 -41.14 16.52
CA PHE A 653 -3.01 -39.75 16.30
C PHE A 653 -4.19 -38.82 16.01
N VAL A 654 -4.03 -37.55 16.38
CA VAL A 654 -4.87 -36.43 15.99
C VAL A 654 -4.03 -35.49 15.13
N GLY A 655 -4.50 -35.24 13.91
CA GLY A 655 -3.88 -34.27 13.01
C GLY A 655 -4.72 -33.00 12.92
N PHE A 656 -4.07 -31.85 12.99
CA PHE A 656 -4.67 -30.52 12.89
C PHE A 656 -3.84 -29.62 12.00
N GLY A 657 -4.43 -28.65 11.33
CA GLY A 657 -3.68 -27.68 10.56
C GLY A 657 -4.49 -26.52 10.06
N ILE A 658 -3.81 -25.56 9.45
CA ILE A 658 -4.39 -24.36 8.83
C ILE A 658 -3.94 -24.28 7.36
N SER A 659 -4.85 -23.86 6.49
CA SER A 659 -4.63 -23.71 5.05
C SER A 659 -5.49 -22.58 4.49
N ASN A 660 -5.02 -21.90 3.46
CA ASN A 660 -5.81 -20.91 2.74
C ASN A 660 -6.70 -21.57 1.66
N THR A 661 -6.30 -22.72 1.13
CA THR A 661 -7.03 -23.44 0.06
C THR A 661 -7.96 -24.51 0.61
N GLY A 662 -7.65 -25.03 1.80
CA GLY A 662 -8.32 -26.21 2.37
C GLY A 662 -7.76 -27.54 1.85
N ASP A 663 -6.75 -27.47 0.98
CA ASP A 663 -5.94 -28.62 0.59
C ASP A 663 -4.71 -28.74 1.49
N MET A 664 -4.11 -29.93 1.46
CA MET A 664 -2.87 -30.22 2.19
C MET A 664 -1.67 -29.49 1.59
N ASP A 665 -1.64 -29.22 0.29
CA ASP A 665 -0.51 -28.54 -0.35
C ASP A 665 -0.39 -27.10 0.16
N GLY A 666 0.79 -26.75 0.69
CA GLY A 666 1.04 -25.46 1.33
C GLY A 666 0.30 -25.27 2.66
N ALA A 667 -0.22 -26.34 3.26
CA ALA A 667 -0.83 -26.29 4.59
C ALA A 667 0.21 -26.40 5.69
N ASP A 668 -0.14 -25.85 6.84
CA ASP A 668 0.65 -25.89 8.06
C ASP A 668 -0.03 -26.84 9.05
N LEU A 669 0.68 -27.87 9.48
CA LEU A 669 0.12 -29.12 9.99
C LEU A 669 0.83 -29.57 11.25
N VAL A 670 0.08 -30.21 12.14
CA VAL A 670 0.63 -30.86 13.34
C VAL A 670 -0.03 -32.20 13.55
N PHE A 671 0.74 -33.14 14.08
CA PHE A 671 0.26 -34.46 14.47
C PHE A 671 0.70 -34.76 15.89
N GLY A 672 -0.21 -35.28 16.71
CA GLY A 672 0.12 -35.69 18.08
C GLY A 672 -0.88 -36.68 18.67
N GLY A 673 -0.44 -37.40 19.70
CA GLY A 673 -1.21 -38.47 20.34
C GLY A 673 -0.48 -39.02 21.57
N VAL A 674 -0.92 -40.17 22.08
CA VAL A 674 -0.29 -40.84 23.22
C VAL A 674 0.04 -42.28 22.85
N GLN A 675 1.33 -42.57 22.70
CA GLN A 675 1.83 -43.90 22.37
C GLN A 675 2.54 -44.51 23.58
N ASP A 676 2.20 -45.74 23.97
CA ASP A 676 2.78 -46.46 25.11
C ASP A 676 2.79 -45.65 26.44
N GLY A 677 1.75 -44.82 26.63
CA GLY A 677 1.59 -43.96 27.81
C GLY A 677 2.44 -42.68 27.78
N SER A 678 3.10 -42.38 26.66
CA SER A 678 3.90 -41.16 26.46
C SER A 678 3.29 -40.30 25.35
N ALA A 679 3.09 -39.01 25.62
CA ALA A 679 2.63 -38.07 24.60
C ALA A 679 3.72 -37.82 23.54
N TYR A 680 3.32 -37.76 22.28
CA TYR A 680 4.17 -37.32 21.17
C TYR A 680 3.49 -36.21 20.37
N PHE A 681 4.30 -35.42 19.69
CA PHE A 681 3.89 -34.31 18.85
C PHE A 681 4.97 -34.01 17.82
N GLN A 682 4.57 -33.64 16.62
CA GLN A 682 5.48 -33.19 15.59
C GLN A 682 4.80 -32.15 14.68
N ASP A 683 5.58 -31.14 14.31
CA ASP A 683 5.23 -30.08 13.37
C ASP A 683 5.54 -30.53 11.93
N TYR A 684 4.69 -30.13 10.99
CA TYR A 684 4.72 -30.52 9.59
C TYR A 684 4.23 -29.38 8.70
N HIS A 685 4.67 -29.37 7.46
CA HIS A 685 4.00 -28.66 6.38
C HIS A 685 3.58 -29.65 5.29
N GLY A 686 2.56 -29.29 4.52
CA GLY A 686 2.05 -30.15 3.46
C GLY A 686 2.69 -29.85 2.11
N VAL A 687 3.14 -30.92 1.45
CA VAL A 687 3.64 -30.89 0.07
C VAL A 687 2.77 -31.84 -0.76
N LYS A 688 1.98 -31.26 -1.67
CA LYS A 688 0.93 -31.94 -2.44
C LYS A 688 -0.10 -32.62 -1.51
N LYS A 689 0.04 -33.93 -1.31
CA LYS A 689 -0.83 -34.76 -0.45
C LYS A 689 -0.05 -35.46 0.67
N THR A 690 1.17 -35.00 0.94
CA THR A 690 2.06 -35.64 1.91
C THR A 690 2.47 -34.63 2.98
N PRO A 691 2.32 -34.96 4.27
CA PRO A 691 2.85 -34.15 5.35
C PRO A 691 4.36 -34.41 5.44
N VAL A 692 5.15 -33.35 5.39
CA VAL A 692 6.61 -33.37 5.53
C VAL A 692 6.95 -32.72 6.86
N ALA A 693 7.76 -33.39 7.68
CA ALA A 693 8.10 -32.88 9.01
C ALA A 693 8.81 -31.53 8.87
N ASP A 694 8.39 -30.57 9.68
CA ASP A 694 8.97 -29.24 9.64
C ASP A 694 10.34 -29.21 10.35
N GLU A 695 11.26 -28.43 9.79
CA GLU A 695 12.58 -28.17 10.35
C GLU A 695 12.49 -27.14 11.49
N THR A 696 11.49 -26.26 11.46
CA THR A 696 11.20 -25.27 12.49
C THR A 696 9.98 -25.72 13.30
N GLN A 697 10.00 -25.51 14.62
CA GLN A 697 8.85 -25.81 15.49
C GLN A 697 8.10 -24.52 15.81
N ASN A 698 6.93 -24.36 15.22
CA ASN A 698 6.16 -23.12 15.24
C ASN A 698 4.91 -23.24 16.12
N TRP A 699 4.58 -24.46 16.51
CA TRP A 699 3.48 -24.80 17.41
C TRP A 699 3.97 -25.12 18.83
N ASP A 700 3.51 -24.31 19.78
CA ASP A 700 3.71 -24.54 21.20
C ASP A 700 2.71 -25.57 21.73
N ILE A 701 3.18 -26.75 22.10
CA ILE A 701 2.35 -27.74 22.81
C ILE A 701 2.19 -27.31 24.26
N LYS A 702 0.96 -27.21 24.73
CA LYS A 702 0.64 -26.99 26.15
C LYS A 702 0.29 -28.29 26.87
N ASN A 703 -0.51 -29.15 26.22
CA ASN A 703 -0.92 -30.42 26.80
C ASN A 703 -1.36 -31.42 25.73
N ILE A 704 -1.07 -32.70 25.93
CA ILE A 704 -1.61 -33.81 25.14
C ILE A 704 -2.02 -34.91 26.11
N THR A 705 -3.28 -35.34 26.03
CA THR A 705 -3.81 -36.37 26.92
C THR A 705 -4.71 -37.32 26.17
N GLU A 706 -4.64 -38.59 26.55
CA GLU A 706 -5.56 -39.62 26.09
C GLU A 706 -6.26 -40.25 27.31
N SER A 707 -7.59 -40.26 27.30
CA SER A 707 -8.41 -40.87 28.35
C SER A 707 -9.79 -41.22 27.82
N ASP A 708 -10.37 -42.32 28.28
CA ASP A 708 -11.74 -42.74 27.92
C ASP A 708 -12.00 -42.84 26.39
N GLY A 709 -10.99 -43.29 25.63
CA GLY A 709 -11.09 -43.44 24.16
C GLY A 709 -11.04 -42.12 23.39
N LYS A 710 -10.55 -41.04 24.03
CA LYS A 710 -10.51 -39.69 23.49
C LYS A 710 -9.11 -39.09 23.65
N THR A 711 -8.61 -38.51 22.57
CA THR A 711 -7.34 -37.78 22.53
C THR A 711 -7.59 -36.28 22.47
N VAL A 712 -6.86 -35.51 23.27
CA VAL A 712 -7.01 -34.05 23.41
C VAL A 712 -5.65 -33.39 23.24
N LEU A 713 -5.57 -32.41 22.35
CA LEU A 713 -4.39 -31.57 22.12
C LEU A 713 -4.72 -30.13 22.52
N HIS A 714 -3.81 -29.49 23.26
CA HIS A 714 -3.85 -28.05 23.54
C HIS A 714 -2.60 -27.41 22.97
N LEU A 715 -2.79 -26.58 21.96
CA LEU A 715 -1.74 -25.98 21.14
C LEU A 715 -1.80 -24.46 21.20
N LYS A 716 -0.66 -23.80 20.98
CA LYS A 716 -0.55 -22.36 20.85
C LYS A 716 0.32 -22.02 19.64
N ARG A 717 -0.03 -20.96 18.91
CA ARG A 717 0.69 -20.52 17.71
C ARG A 717 0.66 -18.99 17.62
N LYS A 718 1.71 -18.37 17.07
CA LYS A 718 1.66 -16.94 16.70
C LYS A 718 0.78 -16.73 15.47
N PHE A 719 0.26 -15.51 15.29
CA PHE A 719 -0.47 -15.17 14.07
C PHE A 719 0.44 -15.21 12.83
N GLU A 720 1.67 -14.73 12.97
CA GLU A 720 2.70 -14.72 11.94
C GLU A 720 3.94 -15.43 12.49
N THR A 721 4.61 -16.18 11.63
CA THR A 721 5.85 -16.89 11.94
C THR A 721 6.96 -16.47 10.98
N GLU A 722 8.21 -16.78 11.33
CA GLU A 722 9.36 -16.50 10.46
C GLU A 722 9.63 -17.65 9.48
N ASP A 723 8.79 -18.69 9.50
CA ASP A 723 8.87 -19.83 8.60
C ASP A 723 8.09 -19.55 7.31
N ILE A 724 8.72 -19.82 6.17
CA ILE A 724 8.15 -19.59 4.84
C ILE A 724 7.16 -20.68 4.40
N TYR A 725 7.16 -21.82 5.09
CA TYR A 725 6.23 -22.93 4.83
C TYR A 725 4.93 -22.80 5.63
N ASP A 726 4.92 -21.92 6.62
CA ASP A 726 3.78 -21.67 7.48
C ASP A 726 2.73 -20.77 6.84
N VAL A 727 1.48 -20.95 7.26
CA VAL A 727 0.38 -20.07 6.87
C VAL A 727 0.21 -18.96 7.92
N ASN A 728 0.22 -17.71 7.47
CA ASN A 728 -0.12 -16.57 8.32
C ASN A 728 -1.61 -16.55 8.66
N ILE A 729 -1.95 -16.36 9.93
CA ILE A 729 -3.33 -16.20 10.41
C ILE A 729 -3.72 -14.73 10.26
N THR A 730 -4.62 -14.46 9.31
CA THR A 730 -5.12 -13.11 9.01
C THR A 730 -6.61 -12.98 9.36
N PHE A 731 -7.23 -11.84 9.04
CA PHE A 731 -8.68 -11.66 9.14
C PHE A 731 -9.48 -12.36 8.03
N GLY A 732 -8.77 -12.95 7.05
CA GLY A 732 -9.39 -13.72 5.99
C GLY A 732 -9.95 -15.06 6.45
N THR A 733 -10.71 -15.70 5.58
CA THR A 733 -11.23 -17.04 5.81
C THR A 733 -10.08 -18.05 5.81
N THR A 734 -9.91 -18.77 6.92
CA THR A 734 -8.92 -19.83 7.11
C THR A 734 -9.61 -21.19 7.05
N LYS A 735 -8.99 -22.18 6.42
CA LYS A 735 -9.46 -23.57 6.43
C LYS A 735 -8.72 -24.37 7.49
N LEU A 736 -9.45 -24.90 8.46
CA LEU A 736 -8.93 -25.87 9.42
C LEU A 736 -8.88 -27.24 8.78
N LEU A 737 -7.70 -27.84 8.72
CA LEU A 737 -7.52 -29.23 8.34
C LEU A 737 -7.58 -30.10 9.58
N TRP A 738 -8.24 -31.24 9.48
CA TRP A 738 -8.35 -32.18 10.59
C TRP A 738 -8.27 -33.61 10.10
N THR A 739 -7.71 -34.48 10.94
CA THR A 739 -7.72 -35.93 10.70
C THR A 739 -7.65 -36.72 12.00
N ILE A 740 -8.23 -37.92 11.97
CA ILE A 740 -8.22 -38.89 13.07
C ILE A 740 -7.55 -40.17 12.56
N GLY A 741 -6.41 -40.51 13.16
CA GLY A 741 -5.68 -41.76 12.92
C GLY A 741 -6.33 -42.94 13.62
N LYS A 742 -6.23 -44.13 13.00
CA LYS A 742 -6.60 -45.42 13.63
C LYS A 742 -5.51 -45.96 14.56
N ASP A 743 -4.27 -45.57 14.32
CA ASP A 743 -3.08 -45.88 15.09
C ASP A 743 -2.26 -44.59 15.28
N ASP A 744 -1.07 -44.70 15.86
CA ASP A 744 -0.15 -43.59 16.11
C ASP A 744 0.90 -43.39 14.98
N ASP A 745 0.67 -43.93 13.76
CA ASP A 745 1.55 -43.71 12.61
C ASP A 745 0.99 -42.67 11.63
N PRO A 746 1.42 -41.38 11.72
CA PRO A 746 0.91 -40.31 10.86
C PRO A 746 1.30 -40.46 9.39
N LYS A 747 2.24 -41.36 9.03
CA LYS A 747 2.72 -41.52 7.64
C LYS A 747 1.73 -42.22 6.72
N THR A 748 0.81 -42.98 7.27
CA THR A 748 -0.16 -43.72 6.48
C THR A 748 -1.35 -42.84 6.08
N LEU A 749 -1.63 -41.77 6.84
CA LEU A 749 -2.83 -40.93 6.73
C LEU A 749 -4.12 -41.76 6.56
N GLU A 750 -4.15 -42.99 7.08
CA GLU A 750 -5.31 -43.87 6.98
C GLU A 750 -6.33 -43.48 8.07
N GLY A 751 -7.29 -42.64 7.71
CA GLY A 751 -8.23 -42.10 8.69
C GLY A 751 -9.38 -41.30 8.10
N LEU A 752 -10.23 -40.77 8.99
CA LEU A 752 -11.19 -39.73 8.62
C LEU A 752 -10.42 -38.41 8.53
N MET A 753 -10.69 -37.63 7.50
CA MET A 753 -10.09 -36.31 7.32
C MET A 753 -11.05 -35.36 6.63
N GLY A 754 -10.81 -34.06 6.79
CA GLY A 754 -11.59 -33.04 6.11
C GLY A 754 -11.01 -31.65 6.31
N SER A 755 -11.65 -30.67 5.69
CA SER A 755 -11.36 -29.25 5.87
C SER A 755 -12.61 -28.51 6.30
N TYR A 756 -12.44 -27.43 7.06
CA TYR A 756 -13.56 -26.64 7.58
C TYR A 756 -13.21 -25.16 7.63
N PRO A 757 -13.94 -24.27 6.93
CA PRO A 757 -13.69 -22.83 6.98
C PRO A 757 -14.07 -22.18 8.29
N VAL A 758 -13.28 -21.20 8.72
CA VAL A 758 -13.52 -20.34 9.87
C VAL A 758 -12.89 -18.96 9.66
N ASN A 759 -13.44 -17.92 10.29
CA ASN A 759 -12.73 -16.67 10.51
C ASN A 759 -12.09 -16.68 11.91
N LEU A 760 -10.81 -17.07 12.00
CA LEU A 760 -10.13 -17.29 13.29
C LEU A 760 -10.07 -16.04 14.18
N LEU A 761 -9.94 -14.88 13.55
CA LEU A 761 -9.78 -13.57 14.20
C LEU A 761 -11.10 -12.80 14.34
N ASP A 762 -12.25 -13.42 14.11
CA ASP A 762 -13.54 -12.76 14.36
C ASP A 762 -13.98 -12.91 15.81
N PRO A 763 -14.62 -11.89 16.41
CA PRO A 763 -15.08 -12.00 17.80
C PRO A 763 -16.18 -13.06 17.92
N PRO A 764 -16.33 -13.68 19.11
CA PRO A 764 -17.42 -14.61 19.35
C PRO A 764 -18.78 -13.89 19.23
N LEU A 765 -19.84 -14.67 18.99
CA LEU A 765 -21.20 -14.15 19.03
C LEU A 765 -21.50 -13.52 20.40
N PRO A 766 -22.25 -12.40 20.47
CA PRO A 766 -22.72 -11.84 21.72
C PRO A 766 -23.41 -12.90 22.60
N GLU A 767 -23.06 -12.94 23.89
CA GLU A 767 -23.71 -13.86 24.83
C GLU A 767 -25.21 -13.58 24.92
N MET A 768 -26.02 -14.62 24.75
CA MET A 768 -27.48 -14.52 24.81
C MET A 768 -28.08 -15.79 25.41
N ASN A 769 -28.92 -15.63 26.43
CA ASN A 769 -29.74 -16.71 26.94
C ASN A 769 -31.01 -16.87 26.08
N LEU A 770 -30.97 -17.78 25.11
CA LEU A 770 -32.08 -18.00 24.17
C LEU A 770 -33.42 -18.36 24.85
N SER A 771 -33.39 -18.87 26.08
CA SER A 771 -34.60 -19.25 26.83
C SER A 771 -35.43 -18.07 27.34
N GLU A 772 -34.88 -16.85 27.32
CA GLU A 772 -35.57 -15.62 27.76
C GLU A 772 -36.38 -14.94 26.64
N PHE A 773 -36.24 -15.42 25.40
CA PHE A 773 -36.86 -14.83 24.23
C PHE A 773 -38.00 -15.70 23.72
N GLU A 774 -39.04 -15.05 23.21
CA GLU A 774 -40.10 -15.74 22.49
C GLU A 774 -39.61 -16.11 21.10
N THR A 775 -40.06 -17.25 20.60
CA THR A 775 -39.65 -17.77 19.29
C THR A 775 -40.82 -17.86 18.34
N PHE A 776 -40.59 -17.40 17.12
CA PHE A 776 -41.49 -17.62 15.99
C PHE A 776 -40.74 -18.41 14.90
N HIS A 777 -41.36 -19.48 14.42
CA HIS A 777 -40.78 -20.39 13.43
C HIS A 777 -41.45 -20.20 12.08
N LEU A 778 -40.63 -20.06 11.05
CA LEU A 778 -41.03 -19.99 9.65
C LEU A 778 -40.57 -21.26 8.97
N ASN A 779 -41.46 -22.24 8.80
CA ASN A 779 -41.15 -23.50 8.14
C ASN A 779 -41.67 -23.46 6.70
N HIS A 780 -40.85 -23.94 5.77
CA HIS A 780 -41.13 -23.94 4.34
C HIS A 780 -40.80 -25.29 3.72
N SER A 781 -41.69 -25.73 2.85
CA SER A 781 -41.51 -26.91 2.01
C SER A 781 -41.43 -26.43 0.56
N ILE A 782 -40.25 -26.53 -0.06
CA ILE A 782 -39.95 -25.97 -1.38
C ILE A 782 -39.72 -27.12 -2.35
N VAL A 783 -40.42 -27.13 -3.49
CA VAL A 783 -40.23 -28.15 -4.53
C VAL A 783 -39.18 -27.65 -5.52
N LEU A 784 -38.12 -28.44 -5.74
CA LEU A 784 -37.12 -28.15 -6.76
C LEU A 784 -37.66 -28.55 -8.14
N ASP A 785 -37.55 -27.64 -9.12
CA ASP A 785 -37.81 -27.96 -10.52
C ASP A 785 -36.53 -28.55 -11.14
N PRO A 786 -36.55 -29.78 -11.67
CA PRO A 786 -35.38 -30.39 -12.31
C PRO A 786 -34.94 -29.67 -13.60
N ASN A 787 -35.76 -28.77 -14.16
CA ASN A 787 -35.40 -27.98 -15.33
C ASN A 787 -34.66 -26.69 -14.98
N LEU A 788 -34.62 -26.29 -13.71
CA LEU A 788 -33.95 -25.09 -13.23
C LEU A 788 -32.70 -25.48 -12.45
N GLU A 789 -31.54 -24.95 -12.86
CA GLU A 789 -30.28 -25.12 -12.12
C GLU A 789 -30.24 -24.23 -10.87
N THR A 790 -30.98 -23.13 -10.90
CA THR A 790 -31.10 -22.14 -9.82
C THR A 790 -32.59 -21.80 -9.63
N LEU A 791 -33.09 -21.83 -8.39
CA LEU A 791 -34.45 -21.46 -8.03
C LEU A 791 -34.46 -20.34 -6.98
N TYR A 792 -35.17 -19.25 -7.27
CA TYR A 792 -35.48 -18.21 -6.28
C TYR A 792 -36.92 -18.41 -5.81
N TRP A 793 -37.13 -18.84 -4.57
CA TRP A 793 -38.46 -19.13 -4.03
C TRP A 793 -38.92 -18.04 -3.07
N CYS A 794 -40.07 -17.43 -3.36
CA CYS A 794 -40.64 -16.32 -2.58
C CYS A 794 -41.90 -16.76 -1.85
N GLN A 795 -41.96 -16.48 -0.54
CA GLN A 795 -43.15 -16.70 0.27
C GLN A 795 -43.47 -15.51 1.18
N VAL A 796 -44.73 -15.05 1.11
CA VAL A 796 -45.22 -13.90 1.87
C VAL A 796 -45.72 -14.36 3.23
N HIS A 797 -45.31 -13.65 4.27
CA HIS A 797 -45.74 -13.85 5.63
C HIS A 797 -46.34 -12.59 6.21
N ILE A 798 -47.26 -12.80 7.16
CA ILE A 798 -47.86 -11.74 7.95
C ILE A 798 -47.57 -11.99 9.42
N ARG A 799 -47.24 -10.92 10.13
CA ARG A 799 -47.11 -10.90 11.58
C ARG A 799 -48.19 -10.00 12.17
N SER A 800 -49.38 -10.57 12.36
CA SER A 800 -50.58 -9.89 12.90
C SER A 800 -50.50 -9.55 14.40
N ALA A 801 -49.31 -9.36 14.95
CA ALA A 801 -49.12 -9.00 16.36
C ALA A 801 -49.55 -7.54 16.59
N THR A 802 -50.39 -7.31 17.60
CA THR A 802 -50.89 -5.96 17.93
C THR A 802 -49.85 -5.06 18.59
N ASN A 803 -48.77 -5.65 19.11
CA ASN A 803 -47.71 -4.94 19.83
C ASN A 803 -46.40 -5.04 19.03
N LYS A 804 -45.67 -3.92 18.97
CA LYS A 804 -44.28 -3.92 18.50
C LYS A 804 -43.39 -4.80 19.36
N THR A 805 -42.49 -5.53 18.72
CA THR A 805 -41.43 -6.31 19.38
C THR A 805 -40.09 -6.09 18.69
N HIS A 806 -38.99 -6.45 19.34
CA HIS A 806 -37.67 -6.47 18.70
C HIS A 806 -37.21 -7.90 18.41
N MET A 807 -36.84 -8.19 17.16
CA MET A 807 -36.00 -9.35 16.84
C MET A 807 -34.60 -9.10 17.40
N THR A 808 -34.08 -10.10 18.09
CA THR A 808 -32.81 -10.03 18.82
C THR A 808 -31.80 -11.05 18.33
N ALA A 809 -32.28 -12.14 17.74
CA ALA A 809 -31.47 -13.09 17.02
C ALA A 809 -32.31 -13.86 16.00
N ILE A 810 -31.65 -14.44 15.01
CA ILE A 810 -32.28 -15.24 13.96
C ILE A 810 -31.29 -16.31 13.49
N LYS A 811 -31.80 -17.51 13.21
CA LYS A 811 -31.01 -18.61 12.64
C LYS A 811 -31.79 -19.36 11.56
N PRO A 812 -31.12 -19.86 10.53
CA PRO A 812 -31.73 -20.78 9.57
C PRO A 812 -31.98 -22.14 10.21
N THR A 813 -32.96 -22.86 9.68
CA THR A 813 -33.27 -24.26 10.00
C THR A 813 -32.82 -25.13 8.84
N LEU A 814 -31.63 -25.72 8.95
CA LEU A 814 -30.99 -26.55 7.92
C LEU A 814 -30.69 -27.95 8.51
N ASP A 815 -31.71 -28.57 9.09
CA ASP A 815 -31.52 -29.80 9.86
C ASP A 815 -31.36 -31.05 8.97
N SER A 816 -31.75 -30.98 7.69
CA SER A 816 -31.61 -32.09 6.73
C SER A 816 -30.36 -31.94 5.85
N PRO A 817 -29.73 -33.07 5.43
CA PRO A 817 -28.65 -33.05 4.45
C PRO A 817 -29.02 -32.35 3.14
N GLU A 818 -30.27 -32.49 2.70
CA GLU A 818 -30.80 -31.87 1.50
C GLU A 818 -30.87 -30.34 1.65
N ALA A 819 -31.35 -29.83 2.79
CA ALA A 819 -31.38 -28.39 3.04
C ALA A 819 -29.97 -27.80 3.15
N LEU A 820 -29.04 -28.49 3.84
CA LEU A 820 -27.64 -28.07 3.93
C LEU A 820 -26.94 -28.03 2.57
N LYS A 821 -27.34 -28.92 1.65
CA LYS A 821 -26.74 -29.02 0.32
C LYS A 821 -27.30 -27.99 -0.67
N HIS A 822 -28.61 -27.73 -0.61
CA HIS A 822 -29.30 -26.98 -1.67
C HIS A 822 -29.63 -25.53 -1.32
N VAL A 823 -29.75 -25.15 -0.04
CA VAL A 823 -30.07 -23.77 0.34
C VAL A 823 -28.80 -22.91 0.26
N HIS A 824 -28.75 -22.00 -0.72
CA HIS A 824 -27.61 -21.13 -0.98
C HIS A 824 -27.72 -19.77 -0.27
N HIS A 825 -28.89 -19.11 -0.36
CA HIS A 825 -29.22 -17.89 0.41
C HIS A 825 -30.61 -17.91 1.01
N ILE A 826 -30.78 -17.13 2.08
CA ILE A 826 -32.09 -16.81 2.66
C ILE A 826 -32.12 -15.31 2.95
N ASN A 827 -32.96 -14.58 2.23
CA ASN A 827 -33.19 -13.16 2.45
C ASN A 827 -34.61 -12.92 2.98
N ILE A 828 -34.77 -11.93 3.85
CA ILE A 828 -36.07 -11.46 4.29
C ILE A 828 -36.19 -10.00 3.91
N TYR A 829 -37.26 -9.68 3.17
CA TYR A 829 -37.59 -8.33 2.77
C TYR A 829 -38.85 -7.85 3.47
N GLY A 830 -38.75 -6.70 4.11
CA GLY A 830 -39.84 -5.96 4.70
C GLY A 830 -40.68 -5.26 3.64
N CYS A 831 -42.00 -5.41 3.74
CA CYS A 831 -42.94 -4.81 2.80
C CYS A 831 -43.54 -3.54 3.37
N LYS A 832 -43.63 -2.48 2.56
CA LYS A 832 -44.27 -1.22 2.93
C LYS A 832 -45.23 -0.77 1.83
N SER A 833 -46.48 -0.51 2.23
CA SER A 833 -47.46 0.13 1.34
C SER A 833 -47.20 1.63 1.35
N SER A 834 -46.65 2.18 0.26
CA SER A 834 -46.64 3.64 0.09
C SER A 834 -48.08 4.15 -0.01
N LYS A 835 -48.44 5.14 0.83
CA LYS A 835 -49.77 5.78 0.80
C LYS A 835 -50.11 6.40 -0.56
N ASP A 836 -49.10 6.67 -1.38
CA ASP A 836 -49.25 7.25 -2.71
C ASP A 836 -49.43 6.18 -3.82
N SER A 837 -49.07 4.92 -3.57
CA SER A 837 -49.05 3.84 -4.57
C SER A 837 -50.12 2.76 -4.33
N VAL A 838 -50.32 2.34 -3.07
CA VAL A 838 -51.25 1.28 -2.68
C VAL A 838 -51.96 1.71 -1.38
N PRO A 839 -53.26 2.09 -1.43
CA PRO A 839 -53.96 2.61 -0.25
C PRO A 839 -54.24 1.57 0.84
N ASP A 840 -54.19 0.27 0.51
CA ASP A 840 -54.50 -0.85 1.40
C ASP A 840 -53.47 -2.00 1.23
N PRO A 841 -52.56 -2.22 2.21
CA PRO A 841 -51.57 -3.30 2.17
C PRO A 841 -52.21 -4.70 2.05
N ASP A 842 -53.39 -4.91 2.63
CA ASP A 842 -54.10 -6.19 2.60
C ASP A 842 -54.52 -6.57 1.18
N ALA A 843 -54.80 -5.57 0.33
CA ALA A 843 -55.20 -5.76 -1.05
C ALA A 843 -54.07 -6.37 -1.90
N LEU A 844 -52.80 -6.10 -1.57
CA LEU A 844 -51.64 -6.63 -2.29
C LEU A 844 -51.06 -7.86 -1.59
N PHE A 845 -50.68 -7.73 -0.32
CA PHE A 845 -49.94 -8.76 0.41
C PHE A 845 -50.86 -9.79 1.09
N GLY A 846 -52.02 -9.35 1.58
CA GLY A 846 -52.99 -10.22 2.28
C GLY A 846 -53.52 -11.37 1.42
N GLN A 847 -53.52 -11.21 0.09
CA GLN A 847 -53.92 -12.28 -0.84
C GLN A 847 -52.95 -13.47 -0.86
N LEU A 848 -51.69 -13.27 -0.48
CA LEU A 848 -50.63 -14.29 -0.54
C LEU A 848 -50.09 -14.69 0.84
N ALA A 849 -50.31 -13.87 1.86
CA ALA A 849 -49.91 -14.18 3.22
C ALA A 849 -50.48 -15.55 3.68
N GLY A 850 -49.60 -16.44 4.12
CA GLY A 850 -49.96 -17.77 4.61
C GLY A 850 -50.33 -18.79 3.52
N LYS A 851 -50.18 -18.44 2.24
CA LYS A 851 -50.26 -19.39 1.12
C LYS A 851 -48.89 -20.03 0.83
N PRO A 852 -48.83 -21.18 0.13
CA PRO A 852 -47.58 -21.72 -0.37
C PRO A 852 -46.83 -20.66 -1.19
N GLY A 853 -45.50 -20.65 -1.08
CA GLY A 853 -44.66 -19.80 -1.93
C GLY A 853 -44.74 -20.18 -3.40
N GLN A 854 -44.00 -19.44 -4.21
CA GLN A 854 -43.83 -19.71 -5.64
C GLN A 854 -42.48 -19.17 -6.10
N ASP A 855 -42.08 -19.51 -7.32
CA ASP A 855 -40.89 -18.92 -7.94
C ASP A 855 -41.02 -17.39 -7.98
N CYS A 856 -40.01 -16.71 -7.45
CA CYS A 856 -39.88 -15.26 -7.43
C CYS A 856 -39.89 -14.66 -8.85
N LEU A 857 -39.45 -15.42 -9.85
CA LEU A 857 -39.29 -14.94 -11.23
C LEU A 857 -40.58 -15.06 -12.05
N ASN A 858 -41.61 -15.75 -11.56
CA ASN A 858 -42.89 -15.87 -12.25
C ASN A 858 -43.56 -14.49 -12.44
N GLU A 859 -44.00 -14.20 -13.66
CA GLU A 859 -44.71 -12.96 -13.98
C GLU A 859 -46.03 -12.83 -13.20
N GLY A 860 -46.36 -11.60 -12.80
CA GLY A 860 -47.62 -11.26 -12.12
C GLY A 860 -47.43 -10.73 -10.70
N ILE A 861 -48.32 -11.12 -9.78
CA ILE A 861 -48.45 -10.53 -8.44
C ILE A 861 -47.17 -10.59 -7.60
N ILE A 862 -46.26 -11.53 -7.88
CA ILE A 862 -44.99 -11.66 -7.14
C ILE A 862 -43.98 -10.58 -7.52
N GLN A 863 -43.89 -10.22 -8.80
CA GLN A 863 -43.05 -9.10 -9.23
C GLN A 863 -43.55 -7.79 -8.62
N ASP A 864 -44.88 -7.60 -8.60
CA ASP A 864 -45.51 -6.45 -7.93
C ASP A 864 -45.17 -6.42 -6.42
N ILE A 865 -45.11 -7.58 -5.76
CA ILE A 865 -44.73 -7.68 -4.35
C ILE A 865 -43.26 -7.35 -4.14
N GLN A 866 -42.35 -7.90 -4.95
CA GLN A 866 -40.93 -7.60 -4.84
C GLN A 866 -40.64 -6.11 -5.04
N ALA A 867 -41.35 -5.45 -5.95
CA ALA A 867 -41.24 -4.00 -6.14
C ALA A 867 -41.67 -3.18 -4.90
N ASN A 868 -42.51 -3.73 -4.02
CA ASN A 868 -43.01 -3.08 -2.80
C ASN A 868 -42.40 -3.65 -1.49
N CYS A 869 -41.46 -4.60 -1.60
CA CYS A 869 -40.74 -5.21 -0.47
C CYS A 869 -39.24 -5.03 -0.68
N ASN A 870 -38.72 -3.86 -0.34
CA ASN A 870 -37.36 -3.42 -0.67
C ASN A 870 -36.51 -3.07 0.57
N GLU A 871 -37.00 -3.36 1.78
CA GLU A 871 -36.24 -3.17 3.01
C GLU A 871 -35.63 -4.49 3.47
N ASP A 872 -34.31 -4.60 3.48
CA ASP A 872 -33.64 -5.79 4.04
C ASP A 872 -33.93 -5.93 5.54
N VAL A 873 -34.37 -7.13 5.93
CA VAL A 873 -34.63 -7.54 7.33
C VAL A 873 -33.60 -8.57 7.80
N TYR A 874 -33.17 -9.45 6.89
CA TYR A 874 -32.18 -10.48 7.16
C TYR A 874 -31.52 -10.93 5.86
N ALA A 875 -30.21 -11.14 5.89
CA ALA A 875 -29.45 -11.77 4.82
C ALA A 875 -28.63 -12.93 5.39
N TRP A 876 -28.74 -14.09 4.75
CA TRP A 876 -27.99 -15.28 5.09
C TRP A 876 -27.47 -15.95 3.83
N SER A 877 -26.25 -16.45 3.93
CA SER A 877 -25.52 -17.11 2.86
C SER A 877 -24.85 -18.38 3.39
N LEU A 878 -24.40 -19.26 2.48
CA LEU A 878 -23.70 -20.51 2.80
C LEU A 878 -22.66 -20.34 3.90
N GLY A 879 -22.62 -21.28 4.85
CA GLY A 879 -21.71 -21.23 6.01
C GLY A 879 -22.19 -20.30 7.14
N GLY A 880 -23.20 -19.46 6.92
CA GLY A 880 -23.72 -18.53 7.91
C GLY A 880 -24.30 -19.22 9.15
N ARG A 881 -23.99 -18.68 10.32
CA ARG A 881 -24.51 -19.13 11.62
C ARG A 881 -25.71 -18.28 12.06
N MET A 882 -26.12 -18.49 13.30
CA MET A 882 -27.07 -17.63 13.99
C MET A 882 -26.53 -16.20 14.07
N LEU A 883 -27.34 -15.24 13.64
CA LEU A 883 -27.07 -13.83 13.83
C LEU A 883 -27.65 -13.39 15.17
N VAL A 884 -26.81 -12.80 16.02
CA VAL A 884 -27.19 -12.30 17.35
C VAL A 884 -26.91 -10.80 17.42
N PHE A 885 -27.91 -10.02 17.83
CA PHE A 885 -27.78 -8.57 17.92
C PHE A 885 -27.24 -8.15 19.29
N PRO A 886 -26.45 -7.06 19.37
CA PRO A 886 -26.00 -6.47 20.64
C PRO A 886 -27.18 -6.26 21.60
N GLU A 887 -26.95 -6.43 22.91
CA GLU A 887 -28.00 -6.41 23.95
C GLU A 887 -28.92 -5.19 23.89
N ASN A 888 -28.38 -4.03 23.48
CA ASN A 888 -29.11 -2.76 23.37
C ASN A 888 -29.71 -2.47 21.98
N VAL A 889 -29.62 -3.40 21.03
CA VAL A 889 -30.06 -3.24 19.62
C VAL A 889 -31.05 -4.32 19.23
N GLY A 890 -32.17 -3.97 18.60
CA GLY A 890 -33.16 -4.93 18.10
C GLY A 890 -33.76 -4.50 16.76
N PHE A 891 -34.11 -5.45 15.88
CA PHE A 891 -34.83 -5.13 14.65
C PHE A 891 -36.33 -4.98 14.94
N PRO A 892 -36.97 -3.86 14.57
CA PRO A 892 -38.39 -3.65 14.86
C PRO A 892 -39.29 -4.54 14.01
N LEU A 893 -40.24 -5.22 14.64
CA LEU A 893 -41.26 -6.06 14.01
C LEU A 893 -42.66 -5.76 14.60
N GLY A 894 -43.69 -5.64 13.76
CA GLY A 894 -45.10 -5.39 14.13
C GLY A 894 -45.48 -3.91 14.28
N GLU A 895 -46.77 -3.64 14.50
CA GLU A 895 -47.36 -2.30 14.75
C GLU A 895 -46.94 -1.26 13.70
N ASP A 896 -47.42 -1.45 12.45
CA ASP A 896 -47.13 -0.71 11.21
C ASP A 896 -45.73 -0.94 10.58
N GLU A 897 -44.79 -1.57 11.29
CA GLU A 897 -43.45 -1.91 10.77
C GLU A 897 -43.33 -3.41 10.48
N HIS A 898 -43.05 -3.77 9.22
CA HIS A 898 -42.85 -5.17 8.81
C HIS A 898 -43.99 -6.11 9.20
N GLU A 899 -45.23 -5.62 9.14
CA GLU A 899 -46.42 -6.47 9.27
C GLU A 899 -46.42 -7.55 8.18
N TYR A 900 -46.05 -7.17 6.96
CA TYR A 900 -45.78 -8.07 5.85
C TYR A 900 -44.29 -8.16 5.55
N PHE A 901 -43.83 -9.36 5.26
CA PHE A 901 -42.48 -9.61 4.78
C PHE A 901 -42.44 -10.79 3.82
N VAL A 902 -41.46 -10.79 2.92
CA VAL A 902 -41.19 -11.88 1.99
C VAL A 902 -39.95 -12.60 2.46
N VAL A 903 -40.03 -13.92 2.59
CA VAL A 903 -38.84 -14.76 2.71
C VAL A 903 -38.51 -15.27 1.32
N GLN A 904 -37.29 -14.98 0.87
CA GLN A 904 -36.73 -15.45 -0.39
C GLN A 904 -35.66 -16.49 -0.11
N TYR A 905 -35.78 -17.68 -0.68
CA TYR A 905 -34.73 -18.70 -0.69
C TYR A 905 -34.09 -18.73 -2.07
N HIS A 906 -32.77 -18.66 -2.13
CA HIS A 906 -32.01 -19.03 -3.34
C HIS A 906 -31.54 -20.48 -3.15
N LEU A 907 -31.93 -21.37 -4.06
CA LEU A 907 -31.55 -22.78 -4.03
C LEU A 907 -30.79 -23.19 -5.29
N ASP A 908 -29.70 -23.93 -5.09
CA ASP A 908 -28.91 -24.52 -6.17
C ASP A 908 -29.37 -25.97 -6.41
N ASN A 909 -29.78 -26.27 -7.65
CA ASN A 909 -30.24 -27.59 -8.10
C ASN A 909 -29.35 -28.14 -9.22
N ASN A 910 -28.02 -28.07 -9.03
CA ASN A 910 -27.04 -28.58 -9.99
C ASN A 910 -27.22 -30.07 -10.33
N ASP A 911 -27.79 -30.85 -9.41
CA ASP A 911 -28.09 -32.28 -9.59
C ASP A 911 -29.40 -32.56 -10.34
N LYS A 912 -30.16 -31.51 -10.72
CA LYS A 912 -31.44 -31.58 -11.44
C LYS A 912 -32.45 -32.52 -10.77
N LEU A 913 -32.54 -32.40 -9.45
CA LEU A 913 -33.43 -33.21 -8.62
C LEU A 913 -34.86 -32.69 -8.73
N ASP A 914 -35.80 -33.64 -8.68
CA ASP A 914 -37.23 -33.42 -8.46
C ASP A 914 -37.54 -33.90 -7.02
N THR A 915 -37.34 -33.00 -6.05
CA THR A 915 -37.46 -33.31 -4.62
C THR A 915 -37.95 -32.09 -3.84
N THR A 916 -38.44 -32.35 -2.62
CA THR A 916 -38.85 -31.30 -1.69
C THR A 916 -37.74 -31.01 -0.68
N ILE A 917 -37.41 -29.73 -0.51
CA ILE A 917 -36.50 -29.21 0.50
C ILE A 917 -37.33 -28.66 1.66
N GLU A 918 -37.17 -29.26 2.83
CA GLU A 918 -37.73 -28.76 4.09
C GLU A 918 -36.69 -27.86 4.77
N THR A 919 -37.01 -26.58 4.94
CA THR A 919 -36.11 -25.56 5.51
C THR A 919 -36.91 -24.50 6.25
N GLY A 920 -36.24 -23.54 6.88
CA GLY A 920 -36.92 -22.48 7.60
C GLY A 920 -36.02 -21.49 8.32
N LEU A 921 -36.65 -20.72 9.20
CA LEU A 921 -36.00 -19.75 10.08
C LEU A 921 -36.59 -19.84 11.49
N THR A 922 -35.76 -19.65 12.49
CA THR A 922 -36.18 -19.41 13.87
C THR A 922 -35.80 -17.99 14.27
N ILE A 923 -36.82 -17.17 14.57
CA ILE A 923 -36.67 -15.78 14.98
C ILE A 923 -36.88 -15.68 16.49
N TYR A 924 -35.91 -15.10 17.20
CA TYR A 924 -35.95 -14.83 18.63
C TYR A 924 -36.30 -13.36 18.86
N HIS A 925 -37.42 -13.09 19.52
CA HIS A 925 -37.91 -11.74 19.75
C HIS A 925 -38.35 -11.47 21.19
N THR A 926 -38.53 -10.19 21.52
CA THR A 926 -38.99 -9.74 22.84
C THR A 926 -39.90 -8.53 22.74
N GLU A 927 -40.92 -8.48 23.61
CA GLU A 927 -41.74 -7.28 23.83
C GLU A 927 -40.98 -6.19 24.62
N LYS A 928 -39.89 -6.55 25.32
CA LYS A 928 -39.03 -5.60 26.01
C LYS A 928 -38.11 -4.90 25.00
N LEU A 929 -38.63 -3.83 24.40
CA LEU A 929 -37.94 -3.07 23.35
C LEU A 929 -36.55 -2.62 23.81
N ARG A 930 -35.57 -2.88 22.95
CA ARG A 930 -34.17 -2.48 23.13
C ARG A 930 -33.99 -0.99 22.80
N GLN A 931 -32.89 -0.40 23.26
CA GLN A 931 -32.64 1.04 23.17
C GLN A 931 -32.57 1.56 21.73
N HIS A 932 -32.01 0.77 20.82
CA HIS A 932 -31.81 1.17 19.43
C HIS A 932 -32.48 0.19 18.48
N GLU A 933 -33.10 0.74 17.44
CA GLU A 933 -33.59 -0.03 16.31
C GLU A 933 -32.47 -0.27 15.32
N ALA A 934 -32.34 -1.52 14.88
CA ALA A 934 -31.42 -1.91 13.82
C ALA A 934 -32.00 -1.60 12.43
N GLY A 935 -31.13 -1.30 11.48
CA GLY A 935 -31.40 -1.35 10.06
C GLY A 935 -30.32 -2.15 9.34
N ILE A 936 -30.57 -2.49 8.08
CA ILE A 936 -29.60 -3.08 7.17
C ILE A 936 -29.36 -2.08 6.04
N LEU A 937 -28.09 -1.88 5.68
CA LEU A 937 -27.65 -1.08 4.55
C LEU A 937 -26.93 -2.02 3.59
N SER A 938 -27.47 -2.19 2.38
CA SER A 938 -26.73 -2.87 1.33
C SER A 938 -25.82 -1.90 0.59
N VAL A 939 -24.56 -2.30 0.39
CA VAL A 939 -23.56 -1.56 -0.40
C VAL A 939 -22.95 -2.50 -1.42
N GLY A 940 -22.81 -2.08 -2.67
CA GLY A 940 -22.22 -2.95 -3.68
C GLY A 940 -22.11 -2.34 -5.06
N TYR A 941 -21.88 -3.23 -6.02
CA TYR A 941 -21.89 -2.94 -7.45
C TYR A 941 -23.06 -3.68 -8.10
N GLU A 942 -23.87 -2.96 -8.86
CA GLU A 942 -25.12 -3.50 -9.43
C GLU A 942 -24.84 -4.50 -10.58
N ALA A 943 -25.45 -5.68 -10.51
CA ALA A 943 -25.50 -6.65 -11.60
C ALA A 943 -26.68 -6.33 -12.54
N PRO A 944 -26.61 -6.58 -13.87
CA PRO A 944 -25.68 -7.48 -14.57
C PRO A 944 -24.39 -6.80 -15.10
N SER A 945 -24.13 -5.54 -14.76
CA SER A 945 -23.07 -4.71 -15.36
C SER A 945 -21.64 -5.10 -14.99
N ILE A 946 -21.42 -6.27 -14.39
CA ILE A 946 -20.10 -6.83 -14.07
C ILE A 946 -19.61 -7.65 -15.27
N ILE A 947 -18.35 -7.47 -15.66
CA ILE A 947 -17.69 -8.26 -16.70
C ILE A 947 -16.30 -8.64 -16.18
N ILE A 948 -16.04 -9.95 -16.06
CA ILE A 948 -14.79 -10.51 -15.56
C ILE A 948 -14.19 -11.38 -16.66
N PRO A 949 -13.00 -11.05 -17.17
CA PRO A 949 -12.35 -11.81 -18.22
C PRO A 949 -12.08 -13.28 -17.83
N PRO A 950 -12.08 -14.22 -18.79
CA PRO A 950 -11.70 -15.62 -18.55
C PRO A 950 -10.25 -15.74 -18.08
N ASP A 951 -9.94 -16.82 -17.36
CA ASP A 951 -8.57 -17.19 -16.99
C ASP A 951 -7.80 -16.04 -16.31
N THR A 952 -8.45 -15.40 -15.34
CA THR A 952 -7.89 -14.27 -14.59
C THR A 952 -7.74 -14.66 -13.13
N LYS A 953 -6.51 -14.62 -12.61
CA LYS A 953 -6.26 -14.93 -11.20
C LYS A 953 -6.70 -13.84 -10.22
N SER A 954 -6.72 -12.59 -10.68
CA SER A 954 -7.07 -11.43 -9.85
C SER A 954 -7.70 -10.33 -10.71
N TRP A 955 -9.00 -10.13 -10.55
CA TRP A 955 -9.77 -9.05 -11.18
C TRP A 955 -10.58 -8.31 -10.12
N THR A 956 -10.51 -6.97 -10.07
CA THR A 956 -11.15 -6.20 -8.99
C THR A 956 -12.29 -5.32 -9.52
N VAL A 957 -13.46 -5.45 -8.90
CA VAL A 957 -14.63 -4.57 -9.08
C VAL A 957 -14.87 -3.80 -7.78
N SER A 958 -15.28 -2.53 -7.90
CA SER A 958 -15.52 -1.65 -6.75
C SER A 958 -16.95 -1.10 -6.75
N GLY A 959 -17.71 -1.40 -5.71
CA GLY A 959 -19.00 -0.80 -5.39
C GLY A 959 -18.87 0.41 -4.46
N TYR A 960 -19.72 1.43 -4.61
CA TYR A 960 -19.65 2.67 -3.83
C TYR A 960 -20.98 3.07 -3.18
N CYS A 961 -20.92 3.51 -1.93
CA CYS A 961 -21.93 4.35 -1.29
C CYS A 961 -21.30 5.72 -1.03
N ILE A 962 -21.51 6.65 -1.97
CA ILE A 962 -20.82 7.94 -1.93
C ILE A 962 -21.37 8.89 -0.87
N ASP A 963 -20.66 10.00 -0.67
CA ASP A 963 -21.00 11.04 0.30
C ASP A 963 -22.42 11.61 0.12
N GLU A 964 -22.91 11.73 -1.11
CA GLU A 964 -24.26 12.22 -1.41
C GLU A 964 -25.34 11.30 -0.84
N CYS A 965 -25.18 9.99 -0.97
CA CYS A 965 -26.10 9.01 -0.40
C CYS A 965 -26.06 9.06 1.13
N THR A 966 -24.87 9.08 1.73
CA THR A 966 -24.72 9.06 3.19
C THR A 966 -25.14 10.38 3.85
N LYS A 967 -25.20 11.52 3.13
CA LYS A 967 -25.76 12.79 3.66
C LYS A 967 -27.19 12.64 4.18
N THR A 968 -27.93 11.63 3.74
CA THR A 968 -29.30 11.32 4.22
C THR A 968 -29.32 10.65 5.60
N LEU A 969 -28.17 10.18 6.10
CA LEU A 969 -28.05 9.57 7.42
C LEU A 969 -28.39 10.56 8.55
N PRO A 970 -28.74 10.07 9.75
CA PRO A 970 -29.02 10.94 10.89
C PRO A 970 -27.80 11.82 11.23
N LYS A 971 -28.03 13.03 11.74
CA LYS A 971 -26.94 13.99 12.07
C LYS A 971 -25.83 13.42 12.96
N HIS A 972 -26.15 12.45 13.82
CA HIS A 972 -25.19 11.81 14.71
C HIS A 972 -24.53 10.56 14.11
N GLY A 973 -24.85 10.22 12.86
CA GLY A 973 -24.41 9.04 12.14
C GLY A 973 -25.13 7.76 12.56
N ILE A 974 -24.61 6.66 12.03
CA ILE A 974 -24.98 5.27 12.34
C ILE A 974 -23.76 4.50 12.87
N HIS A 975 -24.01 3.41 13.57
CA HIS A 975 -23.02 2.50 14.14
C HIS A 975 -23.26 1.11 13.57
N LEU A 976 -22.31 0.66 12.75
CA LEU A 976 -22.31 -0.65 12.11
C LEU A 976 -21.82 -1.66 13.14
N PHE A 977 -22.44 -2.82 13.25
CA PHE A 977 -22.07 -3.83 14.25
C PHE A 977 -21.91 -5.24 13.71
N ASN A 978 -22.39 -5.51 12.49
CA ASN A 978 -22.20 -6.79 11.80
C ASN A 978 -22.17 -6.55 10.29
N VAL A 979 -21.42 -7.38 9.55
CA VAL A 979 -21.29 -7.30 8.09
C VAL A 979 -21.40 -8.70 7.49
N ASN A 980 -22.20 -8.86 6.45
CA ASN A 980 -22.21 -10.05 5.60
C ASN A 980 -21.61 -9.68 4.24
N LEU A 981 -20.50 -10.31 3.86
CA LEU A 981 -19.85 -10.15 2.57
C LEU A 981 -20.43 -11.17 1.59
N HIS A 982 -20.74 -10.75 0.36
CA HIS A 982 -21.35 -11.61 -0.64
C HIS A 982 -20.78 -11.41 -2.05
N ALA A 983 -20.32 -12.53 -2.61
CA ALA A 983 -19.90 -12.76 -3.98
C ALA A 983 -20.13 -14.24 -4.33
N HIS A 984 -20.11 -14.59 -5.62
CA HIS A 984 -20.32 -15.96 -6.10
C HIS A 984 -18.98 -16.71 -6.27
N ALA A 985 -18.97 -17.78 -7.08
CA ALA A 985 -17.91 -18.80 -7.09
C ALA A 985 -16.51 -18.31 -7.46
N SER A 986 -16.40 -17.21 -8.20
CA SER A 986 -15.13 -16.59 -8.56
C SER A 986 -14.61 -15.64 -7.48
N GLY A 987 -15.42 -15.25 -6.48
CA GLY A 987 -14.98 -14.38 -5.40
C GLY A 987 -13.79 -14.97 -4.64
N SER A 988 -12.66 -14.27 -4.60
CA SER A 988 -11.41 -14.70 -3.95
C SER A 988 -10.91 -13.73 -2.87
N GLY A 989 -11.41 -12.49 -2.85
CA GLY A 989 -11.13 -11.55 -1.77
C GLY A 989 -12.12 -10.39 -1.74
N MET A 990 -12.43 -9.87 -0.54
CA MET A 990 -13.39 -8.77 -0.37
C MET A 990 -12.98 -7.81 0.75
N SER A 991 -13.20 -6.50 0.56
CA SER A 991 -12.86 -5.48 1.56
C SER A 991 -13.87 -4.33 1.57
N LEU A 992 -14.39 -3.99 2.75
CA LEU A 992 -15.24 -2.81 2.96
C LEU A 992 -14.44 -1.67 3.59
N ARG A 993 -14.18 -0.66 2.78
CA ARG A 993 -13.39 0.53 3.10
C ARG A 993 -14.32 1.69 3.46
N HIS A 994 -13.84 2.60 4.30
CA HIS A 994 -14.61 3.72 4.83
C HIS A 994 -13.78 4.99 4.70
N PHE A 995 -14.36 6.03 4.09
CA PHE A 995 -13.73 7.30 3.84
C PHE A 995 -14.52 8.44 4.49
N ARG A 996 -13.81 9.47 4.93
CA ARG A 996 -14.40 10.73 5.40
C ARG A 996 -13.70 11.90 4.72
N GLY A 997 -14.35 12.45 3.69
CA GLY A 997 -13.65 13.27 2.71
C GLY A 997 -12.59 12.44 1.99
N ASP A 998 -11.40 13.01 1.77
CA ASP A 998 -10.31 12.33 1.08
C ASP A 998 -9.49 11.37 1.96
N ALA A 999 -9.88 11.21 3.24
CA ALA A 999 -9.17 10.36 4.20
C ALA A 999 -9.83 8.98 4.32
N GLU A 1000 -9.06 7.91 4.09
CA GLU A 1000 -9.49 6.55 4.44
C GLU A 1000 -9.35 6.32 5.96
N LEU A 1001 -10.44 5.87 6.57
CA LEU A 1001 -10.50 5.41 7.95
C LEU A 1001 -10.16 3.92 8.03
N ALA A 1002 -9.95 3.39 9.24
CA ALA A 1002 -9.68 1.97 9.41
C ALA A 1002 -10.78 1.12 8.76
N ARG A 1003 -10.37 0.15 7.93
CA ARG A 1003 -11.27 -0.77 7.21
C ARG A 1003 -12.29 -1.37 8.16
N ILE A 1004 -13.52 -1.53 7.65
CA ILE A 1004 -14.62 -2.08 8.42
C ILE A 1004 -14.47 -3.60 8.50
N VAL A 1005 -14.22 -4.25 7.36
CA VAL A 1005 -13.92 -5.68 7.26
C VAL A 1005 -13.00 -5.93 6.06
N GLN A 1006 -12.16 -6.95 6.15
CA GLN A 1006 -11.26 -7.41 5.08
C GLN A 1006 -11.17 -8.93 5.13
N ASP A 1007 -11.33 -9.57 3.97
CA ASP A 1007 -11.15 -10.99 3.77
C ASP A 1007 -10.35 -11.23 2.49
N ASP A 1008 -9.03 -11.40 2.61
CA ASP A 1008 -8.12 -11.57 1.46
C ASP A 1008 -8.12 -13.00 0.91
N THR A 1009 -8.81 -13.93 1.59
CA THR A 1009 -8.92 -15.35 1.23
C THR A 1009 -10.39 -15.79 1.28
N TYR A 1010 -11.27 -14.91 0.81
CA TYR A 1010 -12.72 -15.11 0.84
C TYR A 1010 -13.09 -16.42 0.14
N ASP A 1011 -14.01 -17.20 0.73
CA ASP A 1011 -14.55 -18.42 0.13
C ASP A 1011 -16.06 -18.28 -0.02
N PHE A 1012 -16.56 -18.37 -1.25
CA PHE A 1012 -17.99 -18.28 -1.56
C PHE A 1012 -18.85 -19.34 -0.83
N ARG A 1013 -18.26 -20.42 -0.34
CA ARG A 1013 -18.95 -21.47 0.43
C ARG A 1013 -18.98 -21.15 1.93
N TYR A 1014 -18.41 -20.01 2.34
CA TYR A 1014 -18.36 -19.56 3.72
C TYR A 1014 -18.52 -18.04 3.84
N GLN A 1015 -19.78 -17.61 3.90
CA GLN A 1015 -20.21 -16.22 3.88
C GLN A 1015 -20.99 -15.89 5.15
N GLU A 1016 -20.33 -16.00 6.31
CA GLU A 1016 -21.02 -15.80 7.59
C GLU A 1016 -21.35 -14.32 7.88
N ASN A 1017 -22.30 -14.09 8.78
CA ASN A 1017 -22.55 -12.77 9.34
C ASN A 1017 -21.46 -12.45 10.37
N ARG A 1018 -20.54 -11.55 10.03
CA ARG A 1018 -19.33 -11.28 10.80
C ARG A 1018 -19.57 -10.15 11.81
N PRO A 1019 -19.62 -10.43 13.13
CA PRO A 1019 -19.71 -9.38 14.14
C PRO A 1019 -18.44 -8.53 14.14
N LEU A 1020 -18.60 -7.21 14.20
CA LEU A 1020 -17.45 -6.30 14.30
C LEU A 1020 -16.92 -6.29 15.74
N HIS A 1021 -15.60 -6.26 15.92
CA HIS A 1021 -14.98 -6.15 17.26
C HIS A 1021 -15.55 -4.97 18.06
N HIS A 1022 -15.80 -3.87 17.36
CA HIS A 1022 -16.36 -2.66 17.91
C HIS A 1022 -17.28 -2.02 16.88
N PRO A 1023 -18.42 -1.43 17.32
CA PRO A 1023 -19.30 -0.75 16.39
C PRO A 1023 -18.58 0.38 15.64
N ARG A 1024 -18.68 0.39 14.30
CA ARG A 1024 -18.02 1.39 13.44
C ARG A 1024 -18.96 2.55 13.15
N LYS A 1025 -18.50 3.79 13.32
CA LYS A 1025 -19.36 4.96 13.17
C LYS A 1025 -19.23 5.62 11.79
N VAL A 1026 -20.33 5.61 11.03
CA VAL A 1026 -20.45 6.30 9.73
C VAL A 1026 -21.28 7.57 9.91
N LEU A 1027 -20.73 8.72 9.51
CA LEU A 1027 -21.38 10.03 9.59
C LEU A 1027 -21.98 10.44 8.25
N PRO A 1028 -22.93 11.39 8.23
CA PRO A 1028 -23.40 11.97 6.98
C PRO A 1028 -22.25 12.64 6.21
N GLY A 1029 -22.11 12.30 4.93
CA GLY A 1029 -21.03 12.78 4.06
C GLY A 1029 -19.77 11.89 4.05
N ASP A 1030 -19.79 10.74 4.72
CA ASP A 1030 -18.76 9.71 4.56
C ASP A 1030 -18.99 8.88 3.28
N GLU A 1031 -17.96 8.22 2.75
CA GLU A 1031 -18.09 7.28 1.63
C GLU A 1031 -17.75 5.85 2.10
N LEU A 1032 -18.51 4.85 1.64
CA LEU A 1032 -18.18 3.44 1.81
C LEU A 1032 -17.85 2.84 0.45
N LYS A 1033 -16.75 2.07 0.37
CA LYS A 1033 -16.33 1.40 -0.85
C LYS A 1033 -16.18 -0.09 -0.59
N LEU A 1034 -16.92 -0.92 -1.32
CA LEU A 1034 -16.75 -2.36 -1.34
C LEU A 1034 -15.84 -2.75 -2.51
N GLU A 1035 -14.74 -3.43 -2.23
CA GLU A 1035 -13.86 -4.00 -3.26
C GLU A 1035 -14.03 -5.52 -3.28
N CYS A 1036 -14.32 -6.08 -4.44
CA CYS A 1036 -14.44 -7.53 -4.67
C CYS A 1036 -13.38 -7.96 -5.68
N THR A 1037 -12.57 -8.94 -5.32
CA THR A 1037 -11.53 -9.55 -6.15
C THR A 1037 -11.98 -10.94 -6.58
N TYR A 1038 -11.77 -11.26 -7.84
CA TYR A 1038 -12.21 -12.51 -8.46
C TYR A 1038 -11.05 -13.31 -9.07
N ASP A 1039 -11.14 -14.64 -8.96
CA ASP A 1039 -10.35 -15.64 -9.66
C ASP A 1039 -11.26 -16.48 -10.57
N THR A 1040 -11.02 -16.46 -11.87
CA THR A 1040 -11.77 -17.21 -12.89
C THR A 1040 -10.98 -18.37 -13.51
N THR A 1041 -9.81 -18.71 -12.95
CA THR A 1041 -8.95 -19.81 -13.45
C THR A 1041 -9.54 -21.20 -13.23
N TRP A 1042 -10.53 -21.32 -12.33
CA TRP A 1042 -11.22 -22.59 -12.04
C TRP A 1042 -12.22 -23.00 -13.13
N LYS A 1043 -12.63 -22.08 -14.02
CA LYS A 1043 -13.69 -22.32 -15.00
C LYS A 1043 -13.15 -23.08 -16.21
N ASP A 1044 -13.69 -24.28 -16.48
CA ASP A 1044 -13.32 -25.15 -17.60
C ASP A 1044 -14.57 -25.58 -18.42
N PRO A 1045 -14.68 -25.27 -19.73
CA PRO A 1045 -13.73 -24.47 -20.51
C PRO A 1045 -13.69 -23.01 -20.05
N ALA A 1046 -12.54 -22.36 -20.21
CA ALA A 1046 -12.36 -20.96 -19.87
C ALA A 1046 -13.39 -20.08 -20.62
N GLY A 1047 -14.08 -19.22 -19.90
CA GLY A 1047 -15.10 -18.33 -20.44
C GLY A 1047 -15.31 -17.10 -19.56
N VAL A 1048 -15.84 -16.02 -20.13
CA VAL A 1048 -16.17 -14.80 -19.40
C VAL A 1048 -17.15 -15.11 -18.26
N VAL A 1049 -17.02 -14.37 -17.17
CA VAL A 1049 -18.00 -14.37 -16.07
C VAL A 1049 -18.64 -12.98 -16.05
N ILE A 1050 -19.97 -12.94 -16.02
CA ILE A 1050 -20.76 -11.69 -16.04
C ILE A 1050 -21.50 -11.52 -14.73
N GLY A 1051 -22.00 -10.32 -14.47
CA GLY A 1051 -22.88 -10.06 -13.33
C GLY A 1051 -24.19 -10.81 -13.50
N GLY A 1052 -24.60 -11.58 -12.50
CA GLY A 1052 -25.78 -12.43 -12.66
C GLY A 1052 -26.25 -13.11 -11.38
N ARG A 1053 -27.29 -13.92 -11.54
CA ARG A 1053 -28.00 -14.59 -10.44
C ARG A 1053 -27.53 -16.01 -10.18
N GLY A 1054 -26.91 -16.66 -11.16
CA GLY A 1054 -26.41 -18.02 -10.99
C GLY A 1054 -25.10 -18.04 -10.22
N SER A 1055 -24.82 -19.14 -9.52
CA SER A 1055 -23.57 -19.32 -8.76
C SER A 1055 -22.29 -19.29 -9.62
N HIS A 1056 -22.43 -19.43 -10.95
CA HIS A 1056 -21.34 -19.32 -11.94
C HIS A 1056 -21.27 -17.94 -12.63
N ASP A 1057 -22.23 -17.05 -12.36
CA ASP A 1057 -22.17 -15.61 -12.61
C ASP A 1057 -21.56 -14.92 -11.38
N GLU A 1058 -21.51 -13.59 -11.33
CA GLU A 1058 -20.97 -12.86 -10.18
C GLU A 1058 -21.84 -11.75 -9.59
N MET A 1059 -21.58 -11.46 -8.31
CA MET A 1059 -22.10 -10.34 -7.55
C MET A 1059 -21.01 -9.71 -6.70
N CYS A 1060 -21.14 -8.41 -6.41
CA CYS A 1060 -20.27 -7.70 -5.47
C CYS A 1060 -21.14 -6.90 -4.51
N MET A 1061 -21.49 -7.46 -3.35
CA MET A 1061 -22.32 -6.74 -2.39
C MET A 1061 -22.00 -7.11 -0.94
N THR A 1062 -22.47 -6.25 -0.04
CA THR A 1062 -22.38 -6.49 1.40
C THR A 1062 -23.61 -5.98 2.12
N PHE A 1063 -24.11 -6.76 3.07
CA PHE A 1063 -25.21 -6.38 3.96
C PHE A 1063 -24.65 -5.92 5.30
N ILE A 1064 -24.84 -4.64 5.61
CA ILE A 1064 -24.27 -3.99 6.78
C ILE A 1064 -25.38 -3.76 7.81
N TYR A 1065 -25.26 -4.40 8.97
CA TYR A 1065 -26.19 -4.21 10.09
C TYR A 1065 -25.76 -3.01 10.93
N TYR A 1066 -26.66 -2.06 11.15
CA TYR A 1066 -26.35 -0.81 11.84
C TYR A 1066 -27.46 -0.31 12.77
N TYR A 1067 -27.13 0.66 13.63
CA TYR A 1067 -28.10 1.42 14.43
C TYR A 1067 -27.66 2.90 14.63
N PRO A 1068 -28.58 3.85 14.85
CA PRO A 1068 -30.03 3.69 14.75
C PRO A 1068 -30.47 3.54 13.29
N ARG A 1069 -31.57 2.82 13.08
CA ARG A 1069 -32.22 2.66 11.77
C ARG A 1069 -32.43 4.02 11.09
N SER A 1070 -32.04 4.11 9.82
CA SER A 1070 -32.16 5.31 8.97
C SER A 1070 -33.12 5.04 7.80
N SER A 1071 -33.34 6.00 6.90
CA SER A 1071 -34.06 5.82 5.64
C SER A 1071 -33.17 5.28 4.51
N LEU A 1072 -31.84 5.39 4.62
CA LEU A 1072 -30.92 4.83 3.63
C LEU A 1072 -30.90 3.30 3.75
N ARG A 1073 -31.23 2.62 2.65
CA ARG A 1073 -31.38 1.15 2.57
C ARG A 1073 -30.37 0.51 1.64
N ASN A 1074 -30.23 1.07 0.44
CA ASN A 1074 -29.40 0.54 -0.63
C ASN A 1074 -28.48 1.64 -1.15
N CYS A 1075 -27.28 1.24 -1.54
CA CYS A 1075 -26.24 2.12 -2.05
C CYS A 1075 -25.42 1.32 -3.06
N TYR A 1076 -25.82 1.40 -4.33
CA TYR A 1076 -25.15 0.69 -5.40
C TYR A 1076 -24.55 1.68 -6.39
N SER A 1077 -23.37 1.33 -6.89
CA SER A 1077 -22.78 1.99 -8.03
C SER A 1077 -22.85 1.06 -9.24
N VAL A 1078 -22.97 1.65 -10.42
CA VAL A 1078 -22.98 0.92 -11.69
C VAL A 1078 -22.14 1.70 -12.69
N ALA A 1079 -21.30 1.03 -13.48
CA ALA A 1079 -20.69 1.70 -14.62
C ALA A 1079 -21.71 1.90 -15.73
N ASP A 1080 -21.53 2.96 -16.53
CA ASP A 1080 -22.32 3.13 -17.75
C ASP A 1080 -21.92 2.02 -18.73
N ILE A 1081 -22.69 0.93 -18.71
CA ILE A 1081 -22.40 -0.28 -19.45
C ILE A 1081 -22.44 0.00 -20.95
N ASP A 1082 -23.30 0.90 -21.43
CA ASP A 1082 -23.34 1.29 -22.84
C ASP A 1082 -22.07 2.04 -23.27
N VAL A 1083 -21.46 2.83 -22.39
CA VAL A 1083 -20.15 3.44 -22.67
C VAL A 1083 -19.06 2.38 -22.72
N ILE A 1084 -19.03 1.44 -21.78
CA ILE A 1084 -18.05 0.34 -21.75
C ILE A 1084 -18.17 -0.50 -23.03
N LEU A 1085 -19.39 -0.95 -23.36
CA LEU A 1085 -19.64 -1.80 -24.51
C LEU A 1085 -19.27 -1.11 -25.83
N ARG A 1086 -19.54 0.18 -25.97
CA ARG A 1086 -19.16 0.95 -27.17
C ARG A 1086 -17.65 1.18 -27.26
N GLN A 1087 -17.01 1.58 -26.16
CA GLN A 1087 -15.59 1.95 -26.18
C GLN A 1087 -14.65 0.74 -26.23
N VAL A 1088 -14.99 -0.34 -25.53
CA VAL A 1088 -14.14 -1.53 -25.42
C VAL A 1088 -14.46 -2.54 -26.52
N PHE A 1089 -15.74 -2.75 -26.81
CA PHE A 1089 -16.17 -3.84 -27.69
C PHE A 1089 -16.86 -3.36 -28.99
N SER A 1090 -17.10 -2.06 -29.16
CA SER A 1090 -17.79 -1.49 -30.31
C SER A 1090 -19.21 -2.07 -30.54
N ILE A 1091 -19.93 -2.36 -29.45
CA ILE A 1091 -21.31 -2.87 -29.48
C ILE A 1091 -22.25 -2.02 -28.61
N GLU A 1092 -23.56 -2.18 -28.82
CA GLU A 1092 -24.62 -1.60 -27.99
C GLU A 1092 -25.59 -2.72 -27.57
N ALA A 1093 -25.90 -2.80 -26.27
CA ALA A 1093 -26.78 -3.83 -25.71
C ALA A 1093 -27.75 -3.24 -24.68
N PRO A 1094 -28.66 -2.33 -25.09
CA PRO A 1094 -29.59 -1.64 -24.17
C PRO A 1094 -30.74 -2.55 -23.70
N SER A 1095 -30.92 -3.70 -24.34
CA SER A 1095 -31.97 -4.66 -24.03
C SER A 1095 -31.44 -5.75 -23.10
N TYR A 1096 -32.31 -6.27 -22.24
CA TYR A 1096 -31.98 -7.29 -21.26
C TYR A 1096 -32.88 -8.52 -21.45
N ALA A 1097 -32.30 -9.72 -21.36
CA ALA A 1097 -33.00 -11.00 -21.44
C ALA A 1097 -33.36 -11.48 -20.02
N PRO A 1098 -34.63 -11.43 -19.60
CA PRO A 1098 -35.03 -11.74 -18.22
C PRO A 1098 -34.75 -13.17 -17.79
N GLU A 1099 -34.85 -14.12 -18.73
CA GLU A 1099 -34.65 -15.54 -18.46
C GLU A 1099 -33.19 -15.90 -18.17
N SER A 1100 -32.22 -15.19 -18.77
CA SER A 1100 -30.79 -15.50 -18.66
C SER A 1100 -30.00 -14.49 -17.83
N PHE A 1101 -30.65 -13.45 -17.31
CA PHE A 1101 -30.00 -12.32 -16.65
C PHE A 1101 -28.84 -11.69 -17.45
N ASP A 1102 -28.96 -11.68 -18.78
CA ASP A 1102 -27.88 -11.26 -19.69
C ASP A 1102 -28.34 -10.10 -20.60
N LEU A 1103 -27.39 -9.28 -21.05
CA LEU A 1103 -27.64 -8.18 -21.98
C LEU A 1103 -27.74 -8.72 -23.42
N VAL A 1104 -28.63 -8.14 -24.20
CA VAL A 1104 -28.90 -8.52 -25.59
C VAL A 1104 -28.39 -7.44 -26.53
N ILE A 1105 -27.49 -7.83 -27.44
CA ILE A 1105 -26.87 -6.92 -28.38
C ILE A 1105 -27.89 -6.47 -29.44
N GLU A 1106 -27.98 -5.17 -29.67
CA GLU A 1106 -28.80 -4.57 -30.71
C GLU A 1106 -27.99 -4.07 -31.91
N SER A 1107 -26.74 -3.64 -31.67
CA SER A 1107 -25.84 -3.08 -32.67
C SER A 1107 -24.39 -3.55 -32.43
N PRO A 1108 -23.59 -3.82 -33.49
CA PRO A 1108 -23.93 -3.74 -34.92
C PRO A 1108 -24.86 -4.89 -35.38
N PRO A 1109 -25.58 -4.74 -36.53
CA PRO A 1109 -26.58 -5.72 -36.97
C PRO A 1109 -26.11 -7.17 -37.11
N ILE A 1110 -24.80 -7.39 -37.29
CA ILE A 1110 -24.20 -8.72 -37.40
C ILE A 1110 -24.26 -9.52 -36.07
N TRP A 1111 -24.33 -8.83 -34.93
CA TRP A 1111 -24.41 -9.41 -33.59
C TRP A 1111 -25.79 -9.27 -32.96
N LYS A 1112 -26.76 -8.73 -33.69
CA LYS A 1112 -28.10 -8.46 -33.17
C LYS A 1112 -28.78 -9.73 -32.64
N ASN A 1113 -29.45 -9.61 -31.50
CA ASN A 1113 -30.15 -10.67 -30.76
C ASN A 1113 -29.25 -11.77 -30.18
N ARG A 1114 -27.92 -11.58 -30.15
CA ARG A 1114 -27.03 -12.43 -29.34
C ARG A 1114 -26.91 -11.87 -27.93
N THR A 1115 -26.66 -12.76 -26.97
CA THR A 1115 -26.35 -12.34 -25.61
C THR A 1115 -24.92 -11.80 -25.51
N LEU A 1116 -24.67 -10.93 -24.54
CA LEU A 1116 -23.35 -10.36 -24.31
C LEU A 1116 -22.34 -11.45 -23.96
N SER A 1117 -22.71 -12.41 -23.10
CA SER A 1117 -21.82 -13.54 -22.76
C SER A 1117 -21.42 -14.37 -23.97
N ASP A 1118 -22.33 -14.70 -24.90
CA ASP A 1118 -22.02 -15.45 -26.13
C ASP A 1118 -21.03 -14.67 -27.00
N PHE A 1119 -21.26 -13.37 -27.17
CA PHE A 1119 -20.36 -12.50 -27.93
C PHE A 1119 -18.98 -12.42 -27.30
N LEU A 1120 -18.88 -12.19 -25.98
CA LEU A 1120 -17.62 -12.08 -25.25
C LEU A 1120 -16.82 -13.39 -25.24
N ASN A 1121 -17.50 -14.54 -25.24
CA ASN A 1121 -16.85 -15.85 -25.32
C ASN A 1121 -16.40 -16.23 -26.72
N THR A 1122 -17.12 -15.80 -27.76
CA THR A 1122 -16.88 -16.29 -29.13
C THR A 1122 -16.16 -15.31 -30.05
N GLN A 1123 -16.23 -14.01 -29.78
CA GLN A 1123 -15.72 -12.96 -30.68
C GLN A 1123 -14.56 -12.15 -30.09
N ILE A 1124 -14.44 -12.09 -28.76
CA ILE A 1124 -13.42 -11.28 -28.11
C ILE A 1124 -12.16 -12.10 -27.86
N ASN A 1125 -11.02 -11.56 -28.29
CA ASN A 1125 -9.71 -12.05 -27.88
C ASN A 1125 -9.23 -11.28 -26.65
N TRP A 1126 -9.13 -11.98 -25.51
CA TRP A 1126 -8.81 -11.40 -24.21
C TRP A 1126 -7.32 -11.15 -24.01
N THR A 1127 -6.76 -10.21 -24.79
CA THR A 1127 -5.38 -9.73 -24.64
C THR A 1127 -5.19 -8.88 -23.39
N ASP A 1128 -3.95 -8.73 -22.91
CA ASP A 1128 -3.61 -7.86 -21.78
C ASP A 1128 -4.07 -6.40 -22.00
N ALA A 1129 -4.03 -5.93 -23.24
CA ALA A 1129 -4.54 -4.60 -23.60
C ALA A 1129 -6.05 -4.50 -23.42
N THR A 1130 -6.83 -5.48 -23.91
CA THR A 1130 -8.29 -5.54 -23.73
C THR A 1130 -8.66 -5.58 -22.25
N ARG A 1131 -7.96 -6.43 -21.47
CA ARG A 1131 -8.15 -6.55 -20.02
C ARG A 1131 -7.84 -5.22 -19.31
N SER A 1132 -6.72 -4.58 -19.64
CA SER A 1132 -6.31 -3.31 -19.05
C SER A 1132 -7.32 -2.19 -19.34
N ILE A 1133 -7.79 -2.06 -20.57
CA ILE A 1133 -8.79 -1.05 -20.96
C ILE A 1133 -10.10 -1.29 -20.20
N LEU A 1134 -10.58 -2.53 -20.13
CA LEU A 1134 -11.79 -2.87 -19.40
C LEU A 1134 -11.65 -2.55 -17.89
N GLN A 1135 -10.52 -2.89 -17.29
CA GLN A 1135 -10.25 -2.62 -15.87
C GLN A 1135 -10.24 -1.11 -15.58
N GLN A 1136 -9.63 -0.30 -16.47
CA GLN A 1136 -9.65 1.16 -16.35
C GLN A 1136 -11.07 1.73 -16.41
N GLN A 1137 -11.94 1.18 -17.25
CA GLN A 1137 -13.34 1.64 -17.35
C GLN A 1137 -14.14 1.34 -16.07
N PHE A 1138 -13.97 0.16 -15.48
CA PHE A 1138 -14.58 -0.18 -14.18
C PHE A 1138 -14.04 0.69 -13.03
N GLN A 1139 -12.80 1.18 -13.13
CA GLN A 1139 -12.22 2.07 -12.12
C GLN A 1139 -12.63 3.55 -12.29
N LYS A 1140 -12.92 3.99 -13.53
CA LYS A 1140 -13.30 5.39 -13.83
C LYS A 1140 -14.75 5.72 -13.51
N ASN A 1141 -15.66 4.77 -13.63
CA ASN A 1141 -17.10 5.05 -13.55
C ASN A 1141 -17.62 4.96 -12.10
N ARG A 1142 -17.95 6.12 -11.52
CA ARG A 1142 -18.63 6.27 -10.22
C ARG A 1142 -20.13 6.59 -10.36
N ASN A 1143 -20.78 6.17 -11.44
CA ASN A 1143 -22.20 6.47 -11.64
C ASN A 1143 -23.04 5.69 -10.61
N LEU A 1144 -24.12 6.33 -10.13
CA LEU A 1144 -24.98 5.82 -9.05
C LEU A 1144 -26.36 5.47 -9.60
N GLU A 1145 -27.01 4.50 -8.95
CA GLU A 1145 -28.45 4.26 -9.03
C GLU A 1145 -29.14 4.44 -7.66
#